data_AF-A0A559QPM7-F1
#
_entry.id   AF-A0A559QPM7-F1
#
_cell.length_a   1.000
_cell.length_b   1.000
_cell.length_c   1.000
_cell.angle_alpha   90.00
_cell.angle_beta   90.00
_cell.angle_gamma   90.00
#
_symmetry.space_group_name_H-M   'P 1'
#
loop_
_entity.id
_entity.type
_entity.pdbx_description
1 polymer ?
#
loop_
_entity_poly.entity_id
_entity_poly.type
_entity_poly.pdbx_seq_one_letter_code
_entity_poly.pdbx_strand_id
1 'polypeptide(L)'
;MNKLLRRITLLQYFWLLILAMMLADYLFTEFFTSRLLHHGEVIPIALVGPMRLSGQGAKQSDDVVKGSIMRQSVLLYEQRYNSSLREGQRPIKINVYNDKNSSERAFLRHLAKRIAADGNIAVIGHRSSRISEPAAALYAELGIPLIGGSATGPGITENNPWSFRVVPDNHLQAKMALGYIRSSGLFQGVQNVAVLYSDDEYGREMSTAFTAESLAVEGAASENSSLAPLQVISFAASLPRNRDYDDGDAVSVLREMELSGVDFDIIFLAAHDQEGRFLIKALRDRTATQDVPIIGSSSIGKQGFPAYLQQLLPRGSAQVQRYTENLLALSPVLFDIGGEAAQEFYASYKRVYGVLPDSSAASYYDAIHAVATAYQSIPHSEALDIHKQRSALRDALARYNSPENTLQGLASEFYFDVSGNVVRPLKVAEFVGDRLVSAPVQVGYFHGRPVRTQVVYTALKFLDISHVSVEENAFTATFSIWFRGASEAAIDDVVFSNALDEATLKPEELVEQNTPSVQDGVTHRVNPLDMAYRRYNATRTFSLSQRRGRSIFGEYIAGIDFQHASAPRYQILYATDLRGDDGPALLRSNAGLDISIWRVQPMAAFQTSERRPSLGEPKLLNARERDLTVSKYRSALLLREKSFSLRGAIPPNLERIIFGVSLLGWVLVAFLLSWLPQRKLLLVRSIVHAFALLTAEPILMALSERWELSQYSLMLSKSFSVLWWLLFFTTVNQAINVYLWDTLDRAAMQRNRDAGVTGFTPTILRTLSGVVCYGLGVLAVIHFVFQLNITHLLATSGLITLIVGLALQPNLADLFSGVVLNIEKPFRIGDRISVSSESSDVCGKVINMSWRATQIRVSDDTVVSIPNGVLTAANISKIHDTASE
;
A
#
# COMPACT_ATOMS: atom_id res chain seq x y z
N MET A 1 51.99 -17.50 29.08
CA MET A 1 50.89 -16.72 28.48
C MET A 1 49.84 -16.19 29.47
N ASN A 2 49.82 -16.63 30.75
CA ASN A 2 48.82 -16.22 31.77
C ASN A 2 49.26 -15.11 32.76
N LYS A 3 50.33 -14.35 32.46
CA LYS A 3 50.79 -13.23 33.32
C LYS A 3 50.81 -11.85 32.65
N LEU A 4 50.54 -11.74 31.34
CA LEU A 4 50.49 -10.45 30.63
C LEU A 4 49.09 -9.80 30.60
N LEU A 5 48.02 -10.53 30.90
CA LEU A 5 46.63 -10.05 30.79
C LEU A 5 46.06 -9.39 32.06
N ARG A 6 46.86 -9.21 33.13
CA ARG A 6 46.33 -8.82 34.45
C ARG A 6 46.73 -7.44 34.97
N ARG A 7 47.12 -6.51 34.10
CA ARG A 7 47.23 -5.10 34.46
C ARG A 7 46.70 -4.21 33.35
N ILE A 8 45.40 -4.31 33.11
CA ILE A 8 44.65 -3.18 32.59
C ILE A 8 44.14 -2.42 33.80
N THR A 9 44.71 -1.25 34.08
CA THR A 9 44.35 -0.45 35.27
C THR A 9 42.94 0.12 35.10
N LEU A 10 42.26 0.42 36.22
CA LEU A 10 40.94 1.07 36.25
C LEU A 10 40.89 2.34 35.37
N LEU A 11 42.05 3.01 35.23
CA LEU A 11 42.30 4.14 34.34
C LEU A 11 42.17 3.79 32.85
N GLN A 12 42.61 2.60 32.41
CA GLN A 12 42.50 2.17 31.01
C GLN A 12 41.06 1.75 30.66
N TYR A 13 40.29 1.20 31.60
CA TYR A 13 38.86 1.00 31.42
C TYR A 13 38.10 2.32 31.36
N PHE A 14 38.48 3.30 32.18
CA PHE A 14 37.96 4.66 32.10
C PHE A 14 38.26 5.31 30.74
N TRP A 15 39.47 5.15 30.21
CA TRP A 15 39.82 5.65 28.88
C TRP A 15 39.14 4.89 27.74
N LEU A 16 38.94 3.57 27.84
CA LEU A 16 38.16 2.81 26.86
C LEU A 16 36.67 3.18 26.89
N LEU A 17 36.13 3.49 28.08
CA LEU A 17 34.76 3.97 28.24
C LEU A 17 34.60 5.40 27.68
N ILE A 18 35.58 6.27 27.92
CA ILE A 18 35.64 7.61 27.31
C ILE A 18 35.80 7.48 25.80
N LEU A 19 36.65 6.58 25.30
CA LEU A 19 36.84 6.35 23.86
C LEU A 19 35.56 5.78 23.24
N ALA A 20 34.86 4.88 23.92
CA ALA A 20 33.56 4.36 23.47
C ALA A 20 32.47 5.41 23.55
N MET A 21 32.47 6.28 24.57
CA MET A 21 31.55 7.41 24.68
C MET A 21 31.86 8.50 23.67
N MET A 22 33.14 8.77 23.36
CA MET A 22 33.58 9.72 22.34
C MET A 22 33.38 9.15 20.93
N LEU A 23 33.52 7.84 20.73
CA LEU A 23 33.19 7.19 19.47
C LEU A 23 31.66 7.12 19.31
N ALA A 24 30.92 6.85 20.39
CA ALA A 24 29.47 6.92 20.39
C ALA A 24 28.98 8.36 20.21
N ASP A 25 29.62 9.36 20.79
CA ASP A 25 29.32 10.80 20.65
C ASP A 25 29.78 11.33 19.30
N TYR A 26 30.90 10.87 18.75
CA TYR A 26 31.35 11.18 17.40
C TYR A 26 30.43 10.53 16.36
N LEU A 27 30.10 9.24 16.51
CA LEU A 27 29.11 8.57 15.66
C LEU A 27 27.72 9.18 15.87
N PHE A 28 27.34 9.56 17.09
CA PHE A 28 26.07 10.22 17.38
C PHE A 28 26.06 11.62 16.78
N THR A 29 27.12 12.40 16.90
CA THR A 29 27.21 13.77 16.37
C THR A 29 27.35 13.76 14.86
N GLU A 30 28.24 12.96 14.28
CA GLU A 30 28.40 12.83 12.83
C GLU A 30 27.15 12.23 12.17
N PHE A 31 26.37 11.39 12.87
CA PHE A 31 25.12 10.79 12.36
C PHE A 31 23.85 11.59 12.73
N PHE A 32 23.80 12.33 13.83
CA PHE A 32 22.67 13.19 14.26
C PHE A 32 22.81 14.61 13.74
N THR A 33 23.98 15.23 13.73
CA THR A 33 24.13 16.56 13.09
C THR A 33 23.95 16.47 11.58
N SER A 34 24.23 15.31 10.97
CA SER A 34 23.88 15.05 9.57
C SER A 34 22.44 14.56 9.34
N ARG A 35 21.60 14.28 10.36
CA ARG A 35 20.22 13.79 10.13
C ARG A 35 19.11 14.40 10.98
N LEU A 36 19.36 14.73 12.23
CA LEU A 36 18.41 15.44 13.08
C LEU A 36 18.35 16.95 12.77
N LEU A 37 19.42 17.49 12.15
CA LEU A 37 19.38 18.80 11.48
C LEU A 37 18.97 18.72 10.00
N HIS A 38 18.87 17.52 9.42
CA HIS A 38 18.15 17.32 8.16
C HIS A 38 16.66 17.05 8.44
N HIS A 39 15.98 18.01 9.08
CA HIS A 39 14.74 18.43 8.44
C HIS A 39 15.17 19.01 7.10
N GLY A 40 15.27 18.15 6.07
CA GLY A 40 15.49 18.60 4.71
C GLY A 40 14.51 19.73 4.47
N GLU A 41 15.04 20.87 4.02
CA GLU A 41 14.29 22.10 3.78
C GLU A 41 12.93 21.73 3.15
N VAL A 42 11.86 21.98 3.91
CA VAL A 42 10.52 21.59 3.50
C VAL A 42 10.19 22.37 2.23
N ILE A 43 9.68 21.70 1.20
CA ILE A 43 9.37 22.33 -0.08
C ILE A 43 7.99 22.99 0.01
N PRO A 44 7.88 24.33 0.09
CA PRO A 44 6.60 25.02 0.16
C PRO A 44 5.96 25.11 -1.24
N ILE A 45 4.72 24.65 -1.36
CA ILE A 45 3.95 24.70 -2.61
C ILE A 45 2.61 25.36 -2.31
N ALA A 46 2.24 26.36 -3.10
CA ALA A 46 0.98 27.04 -2.94
C ALA A 46 -0.14 26.26 -3.63
N LEU A 47 -1.25 26.04 -2.93
CA LEU A 47 -2.52 25.60 -3.50
C LEU A 47 -3.48 26.78 -3.49
N VAL A 48 -3.96 27.18 -4.66
CA VAL A 48 -4.77 28.40 -4.84
C VAL A 48 -6.07 28.07 -5.54
N GLY A 49 -7.20 28.46 -4.94
CA GLY A 49 -8.53 28.27 -5.51
C GLY A 49 -9.60 28.91 -4.64
N PRO A 50 -10.90 28.64 -4.88
CA PRO A 50 -12.00 29.17 -4.09
C PRO A 50 -12.09 28.43 -2.73
N MET A 51 -11.11 28.67 -1.86
CA MET A 51 -10.93 27.94 -0.61
C MET A 51 -11.80 28.50 0.51
N ARG A 52 -12.41 27.62 1.32
CA ARG A 52 -13.06 28.03 2.57
C ARG A 52 -12.01 28.17 3.68
N LEU A 53 -11.52 29.39 3.89
CA LEU A 53 -10.81 29.74 5.14
C LEU A 53 -11.88 29.98 6.21
N SER A 54 -11.68 29.46 7.44
CA SER A 54 -12.68 29.53 8.51
C SER A 54 -13.22 30.97 8.70
N GLY A 55 -14.54 31.16 8.60
CA GLY A 55 -15.21 32.42 9.00
C GLY A 55 -15.70 33.38 7.90
N GLN A 56 -15.75 33.02 6.61
CA GLN A 56 -16.30 33.92 5.56
C GLN A 56 -17.58 33.38 4.89
N GLY A 57 -18.57 34.27 4.74
CA GLY A 57 -19.96 34.00 4.34
C GLY A 57 -20.15 33.55 2.89
N ALA A 58 -21.24 32.80 2.69
CA ALA A 58 -21.57 32.07 1.48
C ALA A 58 -22.17 32.95 0.39
N LYS A 59 -21.74 32.74 -0.87
CA LYS A 59 -22.57 33.09 -2.03
C LYS A 59 -22.71 32.04 -3.13
N GLN A 60 -22.06 30.87 -3.09
CA GLN A 60 -22.35 29.77 -4.02
C GLN A 60 -21.95 28.41 -3.41
N SER A 61 -22.89 27.46 -3.34
CA SER A 61 -22.64 26.11 -2.82
C SER A 61 -21.65 25.32 -3.67
N ASP A 62 -21.64 25.55 -4.98
CA ASP A 62 -20.79 24.85 -5.96
C ASP A 62 -19.30 25.15 -5.79
N ASP A 63 -18.93 26.42 -5.57
CA ASP A 63 -17.52 26.81 -5.35
C ASP A 63 -16.93 26.18 -4.10
N VAL A 64 -17.73 25.98 -3.05
CA VAL A 64 -17.31 25.31 -1.81
C VAL A 64 -16.97 23.85 -2.08
N VAL A 65 -17.81 23.15 -2.83
CA VAL A 65 -17.57 21.74 -3.21
C VAL A 65 -16.32 21.65 -4.08
N LYS A 66 -16.20 22.49 -5.10
CA LYS A 66 -15.09 22.44 -6.06
C LYS A 66 -13.75 22.83 -5.41
N GLY A 67 -13.71 23.87 -4.56
CA GLY A 67 -12.53 24.19 -3.77
C GLY A 67 -12.15 23.09 -2.77
N SER A 68 -13.13 22.36 -2.23
CA SER A 68 -12.86 21.22 -1.35
C SER A 68 -12.17 20.07 -2.10
N ILE A 69 -12.57 19.77 -3.34
CA ILE A 69 -11.94 18.72 -4.17
C ILE A 69 -10.46 19.02 -4.40
N MET A 70 -10.12 20.28 -4.75
CA MET A 70 -8.74 20.74 -4.91
C MET A 70 -7.92 20.45 -3.65
N ARG A 71 -8.42 20.92 -2.50
CA ARG A 71 -7.76 20.79 -1.20
C ARG A 71 -7.62 19.33 -0.78
N GLN A 72 -8.68 18.55 -0.89
CA GLN A 72 -8.68 17.14 -0.50
C GLN A 72 -7.66 16.33 -1.31
N SER A 73 -7.56 16.58 -2.61
CA SER A 73 -6.68 15.85 -3.52
C SER A 73 -5.20 16.14 -3.26
N VAL A 74 -4.85 17.42 -3.13
CA VAL A 74 -3.47 17.85 -2.92
C VAL A 74 -2.99 17.53 -1.50
N LEU A 75 -3.85 17.66 -0.48
CA LEU A 75 -3.50 17.26 0.89
C LEU A 75 -3.38 15.74 1.06
N LEU A 76 -4.19 14.96 0.34
CA LEU A 76 -4.03 13.50 0.32
C LEU A 76 -2.69 13.10 -0.29
N TYR A 77 -2.25 13.81 -1.35
CA TYR A 77 -0.92 13.64 -1.92
C TYR A 77 0.18 14.03 -0.92
N GLU A 78 0.08 15.20 -0.26
CA GLU A 78 1.02 15.65 0.80
C GLU A 78 1.20 14.58 1.88
N GLN A 79 0.10 14.07 2.42
CA GLN A 79 0.12 13.03 3.45
C GLN A 79 0.81 11.77 2.95
N ARG A 80 0.42 11.28 1.76
CA ARG A 80 0.99 10.05 1.18
C ARG A 80 2.48 10.21 0.92
N TYR A 81 2.87 11.26 0.19
CA TYR A 81 4.24 11.56 -0.16
C TYR A 81 5.13 11.67 1.08
N ASN A 82 4.72 12.46 2.09
CA ASN A 82 5.50 12.65 3.31
C ASN A 82 5.58 11.37 4.17
N SER A 83 4.57 10.50 4.12
CA SER A 83 4.58 9.21 4.84
C SER A 83 5.49 8.16 4.19
N SER A 84 5.79 8.29 2.89
CA SER A 84 6.57 7.33 2.10
C SER A 84 7.90 7.90 1.60
N LEU A 85 8.44 8.91 2.27
CA LEU A 85 9.71 9.56 1.88
C LEU A 85 10.86 8.56 1.81
N ARG A 86 11.54 8.55 0.66
CA ARG A 86 12.79 7.79 0.45
C ARG A 86 14.00 8.60 0.91
N GLU A 87 15.10 7.92 1.19
CA GLU A 87 16.36 8.57 1.55
C GLU A 87 16.82 9.51 0.42
N GLY A 88 17.06 10.79 0.74
CA GLY A 88 17.38 11.84 -0.24
C GLY A 88 16.20 12.69 -0.73
N GLN A 89 14.96 12.28 -0.48
CA GLN A 89 13.77 13.10 -0.80
C GLN A 89 13.49 14.11 0.31
N ARG A 90 13.06 15.32 -0.07
CA ARG A 90 12.61 16.37 0.87
C ARG A 90 11.09 16.33 1.04
N PRO A 91 10.58 16.58 2.26
CA PRO A 91 9.13 16.69 2.51
C PRO A 91 8.53 17.89 1.77
N ILE A 92 7.27 17.77 1.37
CA ILE A 92 6.50 18.89 0.79
C ILE A 92 5.53 19.47 1.82
N LYS A 93 5.25 20.77 1.74
CA LYS A 93 4.22 21.46 2.53
C LYS A 93 3.30 22.24 1.63
N ILE A 94 2.00 21.98 1.77
CA ILE A 94 0.98 22.67 1.00
C ILE A 94 0.47 23.88 1.78
N ASN A 95 0.70 25.06 1.21
CA ASN A 95 0.19 26.33 1.71
C ASN A 95 -1.09 26.69 0.96
N VAL A 96 -2.22 26.74 1.66
CA VAL A 96 -3.54 26.92 1.04
C VAL A 96 -3.94 28.39 1.02
N TYR A 97 -4.31 28.89 -0.16
CA TYR A 97 -4.73 30.27 -0.38
C TYR A 97 -6.12 30.35 -1.01
N ASN A 98 -6.89 31.35 -0.60
CA ASN A 98 -8.22 31.61 -1.14
C ASN A 98 -8.17 32.73 -2.20
N ASP A 99 -8.55 32.42 -3.44
CA ASP A 99 -8.70 33.39 -4.53
C ASP A 99 -10.08 34.09 -4.55
N LYS A 100 -11.00 33.67 -3.67
CA LYS A 100 -12.37 34.19 -3.53
C LYS A 100 -13.18 34.13 -4.83
N ASN A 101 -12.80 33.28 -5.79
CA ASN A 101 -13.35 33.25 -7.13
C ASN A 101 -13.32 34.63 -7.84
N SER A 102 -12.38 35.51 -7.46
CA SER A 102 -12.27 36.87 -7.98
C SER A 102 -11.28 36.95 -9.15
N SER A 103 -11.71 37.58 -10.25
CA SER A 103 -10.83 37.94 -11.38
C SER A 103 -10.31 39.38 -11.27
N GLU A 104 -10.47 40.03 -10.11
CA GLU A 104 -9.99 41.39 -9.90
C GLU A 104 -8.46 41.41 -9.88
N ARG A 105 -7.86 42.10 -10.85
CA ARG A 105 -6.40 42.11 -11.06
C ARG A 105 -5.62 42.64 -9.86
N ALA A 106 -6.15 43.64 -9.14
CA ALA A 106 -5.51 44.18 -7.94
C ALA A 106 -5.42 43.12 -6.81
N PHE A 107 -6.52 42.40 -6.58
CA PHE A 107 -6.57 41.30 -5.62
C PHE A 107 -5.62 40.17 -6.02
N LEU A 108 -5.67 39.70 -7.27
CA LEU A 108 -4.79 38.63 -7.76
C LEU A 108 -3.30 39.00 -7.66
N ARG A 109 -2.94 40.27 -7.95
CA ARG A 109 -1.57 40.76 -7.79
C ARG A 109 -1.13 40.76 -6.34
N HIS A 110 -2.00 41.19 -5.42
CA HIS A 110 -1.70 41.12 -3.98
C HIS A 110 -1.52 39.68 -3.50
N LEU A 111 -2.40 38.78 -3.95
CA LEU A 111 -2.32 37.36 -3.64
C LEU A 111 -1.04 36.71 -4.17
N ALA A 112 -0.66 36.98 -5.42
CA ALA A 112 0.56 36.46 -6.03
C ALA A 112 1.83 36.96 -5.31
N LYS A 113 1.87 38.25 -4.92
CA LYS A 113 2.97 38.80 -4.12
C LYS A 113 3.08 38.14 -2.73
N ARG A 114 1.94 37.87 -2.09
CA ARG A 114 1.92 37.15 -0.80
C ARG A 114 2.45 35.72 -0.95
N ILE A 115 1.98 34.99 -1.97
CA ILE A 115 2.47 33.64 -2.28
C ILE A 115 3.99 33.63 -2.52
N ALA A 116 4.49 34.65 -3.23
CA ALA A 116 5.91 34.81 -3.49
C ALA A 116 6.72 35.05 -2.20
N ALA A 117 6.21 35.91 -1.32
CA ALA A 117 6.84 36.26 -0.03
C ALA A 117 6.85 35.09 0.97
N ASP A 118 5.82 34.23 0.92
CA ASP A 118 5.74 33.01 1.74
C ASP A 118 6.70 31.90 1.26
N GLY A 119 7.53 32.16 0.23
CA GLY A 119 8.61 31.28 -0.21
C GLY A 119 8.18 30.11 -1.11
N ASN A 120 6.94 30.07 -1.58
CA ASN A 120 6.44 28.94 -2.38
C ASN A 120 7.22 28.77 -3.71
N ILE A 121 7.60 27.54 -4.05
CA ILE A 121 8.35 27.24 -5.27
C ILE A 121 7.46 27.04 -6.51
N ALA A 122 6.17 26.81 -6.31
CA ALA A 122 5.19 26.58 -7.36
C ALA A 122 3.78 26.91 -6.88
N VAL A 123 2.86 27.09 -7.83
CA VAL A 123 1.44 27.28 -7.60
C VAL A 123 0.65 26.17 -8.29
N ILE A 124 -0.19 25.46 -7.53
CA ILE A 124 -1.22 24.55 -8.04
C ILE A 124 -2.56 25.30 -8.01
N GLY A 125 -3.21 25.47 -9.16
CA GLY A 125 -4.41 26.30 -9.29
C GLY A 125 -4.39 27.14 -10.57
N HIS A 126 -5.22 28.14 -10.76
CA HIS A 126 -6.52 28.36 -10.11
C HIS A 126 -7.56 27.37 -10.68
N ARG A 127 -8.82 27.43 -10.21
CA ARG A 127 -9.88 26.50 -10.65
C ARG A 127 -10.49 26.84 -12.01
N SER A 128 -10.75 28.12 -12.29
CA SER A 128 -11.45 28.55 -13.52
C SER A 128 -10.51 29.29 -14.46
N SER A 129 -10.67 29.10 -15.78
CA SER A 129 -9.90 29.80 -16.82
C SER A 129 -9.87 31.32 -16.62
N ARG A 130 -11.03 31.93 -16.32
CA ARG A 130 -11.20 33.36 -16.03
C ARG A 130 -10.24 33.92 -14.95
N ILE A 131 -9.82 33.09 -14.00
CA ILE A 131 -8.92 33.50 -12.91
C ILE A 131 -7.49 33.04 -13.21
N SER A 132 -7.34 31.82 -13.74
CA SER A 132 -6.04 31.25 -14.07
C SER A 132 -5.28 32.08 -15.09
N GLU A 133 -5.93 32.60 -16.12
CA GLU A 133 -5.29 33.39 -17.19
C GLU A 133 -4.63 34.69 -16.66
N PRO A 134 -5.35 35.63 -16.01
CA PRO A 134 -4.71 36.82 -15.46
C PRO A 134 -3.72 36.51 -14.33
N ALA A 135 -3.91 35.40 -13.60
CA ALA A 135 -2.96 34.97 -12.57
C ALA A 135 -1.66 34.40 -13.17
N ALA A 136 -1.73 33.67 -14.29
CA ALA A 136 -0.58 33.07 -14.97
C ALA A 136 0.43 34.13 -15.40
N ALA A 137 -0.05 35.27 -15.92
CA ALA A 137 0.81 36.41 -16.25
C ALA A 137 1.51 37.00 -15.02
N LEU A 138 0.80 37.12 -13.89
CA LEU A 138 1.37 37.63 -12.64
C LEU A 138 2.39 36.68 -12.02
N TYR A 139 2.18 35.37 -12.12
CA TYR A 139 3.16 34.38 -11.67
C TYR A 139 4.40 34.35 -12.57
N ALA A 140 4.24 34.54 -13.89
CA ALA A 140 5.35 34.69 -14.82
C ALA A 140 6.20 35.93 -14.50
N GLU A 141 5.57 37.08 -14.19
CA GLU A 141 6.26 38.30 -13.73
C GLU A 141 7.10 38.06 -12.46
N LEU A 142 6.64 37.17 -11.58
CA LEU A 142 7.29 36.80 -10.31
C LEU A 142 8.23 35.58 -10.45
N GLY A 143 8.33 34.99 -11.64
CA GLY A 143 9.10 33.79 -11.91
C GLY A 143 8.66 32.58 -11.10
N ILE A 144 7.33 32.36 -10.93
CA ILE A 144 6.76 31.22 -10.20
C ILE A 144 6.04 30.30 -11.19
N PRO A 145 6.41 29.01 -11.27
CA PRO A 145 5.68 28.03 -12.07
C PRO A 145 4.23 27.87 -11.61
N LEU A 146 3.28 28.00 -12.53
CA LEU A 146 1.86 27.71 -12.36
C LEU A 146 1.53 26.34 -12.99
N ILE A 147 0.85 25.46 -12.25
CA ILE A 147 0.36 24.18 -12.76
C ILE A 147 -1.17 24.12 -12.56
N GLY A 148 -1.89 24.19 -13.69
CA GLY A 148 -3.35 24.14 -13.74
C GLY A 148 -3.90 22.72 -13.66
N GLY A 149 -4.87 22.50 -12.76
CA GLY A 149 -5.53 21.20 -12.55
C GLY A 149 -6.97 21.08 -13.05
N SER A 150 -7.56 22.15 -13.59
CA SER A 150 -8.96 22.12 -14.10
C SER A 150 -9.30 23.18 -15.14
N ALA A 151 -8.47 24.21 -15.30
CA ALA A 151 -8.72 25.32 -16.22
C ALA A 151 -8.18 24.99 -17.63
N THR A 152 -9.03 25.11 -18.66
CA THR A 152 -8.72 24.70 -20.04
C THR A 152 -8.57 25.84 -21.03
N GLY A 153 -8.68 27.10 -20.57
CA GLY A 153 -8.55 28.27 -21.45
C GLY A 153 -7.15 28.38 -22.10
N PRO A 154 -7.05 28.82 -23.36
CA PRO A 154 -5.80 28.87 -24.12
C PRO A 154 -4.78 29.86 -23.52
N GLY A 155 -5.23 31.03 -23.08
CA GLY A 155 -4.37 32.10 -22.52
C GLY A 155 -3.63 31.75 -21.21
N ILE A 156 -3.85 30.56 -20.64
CA ILE A 156 -3.17 30.10 -19.44
C ILE A 156 -1.72 29.72 -19.75
N THR A 157 -1.51 28.99 -20.84
CA THR A 157 -0.23 28.35 -21.21
C THR A 157 0.37 28.96 -22.47
N GLU A 158 -0.46 29.48 -23.38
CA GLU A 158 0.01 30.11 -24.61
C GLU A 158 0.95 31.29 -24.34
N ASN A 159 2.11 31.27 -25.00
CA ASN A 159 3.15 32.28 -24.89
C ASN A 159 3.64 32.53 -23.44
N ASN A 160 3.45 31.55 -22.53
CA ASN A 160 3.85 31.65 -21.13
C ASN A 160 4.68 30.44 -20.67
N PRO A 161 6.02 30.52 -20.68
CA PRO A 161 6.89 29.39 -20.31
C PRO A 161 6.86 29.05 -18.81
N TRP A 162 6.17 29.84 -17.98
CA TRP A 162 6.01 29.59 -16.56
C TRP A 162 4.73 28.83 -16.22
N SER A 163 3.90 28.51 -17.20
CA SER A 163 2.59 27.91 -16.98
C SER A 163 2.49 26.55 -17.64
N PHE A 164 1.96 25.59 -16.90
CA PHE A 164 1.71 24.22 -17.34
C PHE A 164 0.29 23.84 -16.95
N ARG A 165 -0.33 22.89 -17.67
CA ARG A 165 -1.62 22.31 -17.26
C ARG A 165 -1.62 20.81 -17.43
N VAL A 166 -2.23 20.10 -16.49
CA VAL A 166 -2.41 18.63 -16.53
C VAL A 166 -3.80 18.21 -17.00
N VAL A 167 -4.62 19.17 -17.44
CA VAL A 167 -5.94 18.94 -18.04
C VAL A 167 -5.90 19.20 -19.54
N PRO A 168 -6.47 18.29 -20.36
CA PRO A 168 -6.59 18.45 -21.81
C PRO A 168 -7.26 19.76 -22.21
N ASP A 169 -6.78 20.32 -23.31
CA ASP A 169 -7.34 21.54 -23.89
C ASP A 169 -8.64 21.29 -24.66
N ASN A 170 -9.24 22.37 -25.16
CA ASN A 170 -10.52 22.30 -25.87
C ASN A 170 -10.38 21.67 -27.26
N HIS A 171 -9.23 21.85 -27.92
CA HIS A 171 -8.93 21.26 -29.23
C HIS A 171 -8.80 19.74 -29.18
N LEU A 172 -8.04 19.21 -28.22
CA LEU A 172 -7.88 17.78 -28.02
C LEU A 172 -9.22 17.12 -27.66
N GLN A 173 -10.06 17.78 -26.86
CA GLN A 173 -11.41 17.29 -26.56
C GLN A 173 -12.29 17.22 -27.81
N ALA A 174 -12.35 18.29 -28.61
CA ALA A 174 -13.14 18.32 -29.84
C ALA A 174 -12.68 17.24 -30.84
N LYS A 175 -11.36 17.11 -31.04
CA LYS A 175 -10.77 16.07 -31.88
C LYS A 175 -11.12 14.67 -31.42
N MET A 176 -11.05 14.41 -30.12
CA MET A 176 -11.38 13.10 -29.56
C MET A 176 -12.88 12.79 -29.66
N ALA A 177 -13.77 13.77 -29.49
CA ALA A 177 -15.20 13.59 -29.69
C ALA A 177 -15.50 13.22 -31.15
N LEU A 178 -15.02 13.99 -32.12
CA LEU A 178 -15.21 13.69 -33.55
C LEU A 178 -14.58 12.35 -33.95
N GLY A 179 -13.36 12.09 -33.49
CA GLY A 179 -12.66 10.83 -33.70
C GLY A 179 -13.45 9.64 -33.17
N TYR A 180 -14.10 9.78 -32.02
CA TYR A 180 -14.99 8.77 -31.45
C TYR A 180 -16.26 8.56 -32.27
N ILE A 181 -16.90 9.63 -32.74
CA ILE A 181 -18.09 9.54 -33.62
C ILE A 181 -17.77 8.74 -34.88
N ARG A 182 -16.69 9.10 -35.59
CA ARG A 182 -16.31 8.46 -36.86
C ARG A 182 -15.69 7.08 -36.68
N SER A 183 -14.91 6.90 -35.61
CA SER A 183 -14.00 5.76 -35.49
C SER A 183 -14.36 4.78 -34.38
N SER A 184 -15.40 4.97 -33.57
CA SER A 184 -15.80 3.96 -32.57
C SER A 184 -16.45 2.74 -33.21
N GLY A 185 -17.17 2.93 -34.32
CA GLY A 185 -18.04 1.91 -34.91
C GLY A 185 -19.40 1.75 -34.22
N LEU A 186 -19.67 2.53 -33.15
CA LEU A 186 -20.96 2.58 -32.47
C LEU A 186 -22.00 3.43 -33.23
N PHE A 187 -21.52 4.36 -34.05
CA PHE A 187 -22.33 5.36 -34.74
C PHE A 187 -22.25 5.19 -36.26
N GLN A 188 -22.58 4.00 -36.75
CA GLN A 188 -22.59 3.73 -38.19
C GLN A 188 -23.73 4.48 -38.87
N GLY A 189 -23.44 5.11 -40.01
CA GLY A 189 -24.45 5.83 -40.79
C GLY A 189 -24.78 7.24 -40.30
N VAL A 190 -24.08 7.77 -39.29
CA VAL A 190 -24.24 9.17 -38.85
C VAL A 190 -23.91 10.12 -40.00
N GLN A 191 -24.82 11.06 -40.25
CA GLN A 191 -24.69 12.13 -41.23
C GLN A 191 -24.83 13.51 -40.56
N ASN A 192 -25.75 13.65 -39.60
CA ASN A 192 -26.12 14.94 -39.02
C ASN A 192 -25.66 15.03 -37.56
N VAL A 193 -24.78 16.00 -37.27
CA VAL A 193 -24.25 16.26 -35.94
C VAL A 193 -24.67 17.65 -35.46
N ALA A 194 -25.34 17.72 -34.32
CA ALA A 194 -25.60 19.00 -33.65
C ALA A 194 -24.50 19.30 -32.63
N VAL A 195 -23.96 20.51 -32.66
CA VAL A 195 -23.02 21.01 -31.64
C VAL A 195 -23.75 22.05 -30.78
N LEU A 196 -24.13 21.65 -29.57
CA LEU A 196 -24.71 22.56 -28.57
C LEU A 196 -23.56 23.12 -27.71
N TYR A 197 -23.38 24.43 -27.70
CA TYR A 197 -22.26 25.04 -26.98
C TYR A 197 -22.71 26.21 -26.09
N SER A 198 -22.06 26.37 -24.94
CA SER A 198 -22.25 27.56 -24.10
C SER A 198 -21.68 28.80 -24.79
N ASP A 199 -22.42 29.91 -24.82
CA ASP A 199 -21.96 31.15 -25.46
C ASP A 199 -20.93 31.94 -24.60
N ASP A 200 -19.93 31.22 -24.09
CA ASP A 200 -18.73 31.72 -23.45
C ASP A 200 -17.48 31.35 -24.25
N GLU A 201 -16.32 31.78 -23.75
CA GLU A 201 -15.02 31.45 -24.35
C GLU A 201 -14.81 29.94 -24.49
N TYR A 202 -15.21 29.17 -23.47
CA TYR A 202 -15.05 27.71 -23.45
C TYR A 202 -15.87 27.00 -24.53
N GLY A 203 -17.18 27.27 -24.60
CA GLY A 203 -18.07 26.61 -25.55
C GLY A 203 -17.82 27.05 -26.99
N ARG A 204 -17.58 28.35 -27.23
CA ARG A 204 -17.27 28.87 -28.58
C ARG A 204 -15.99 28.28 -29.16
N GLU A 205 -14.92 28.22 -28.37
CA GLU A 205 -13.64 27.66 -28.81
C GLU A 205 -13.79 26.17 -29.14
N MET A 206 -14.44 25.40 -28.26
CA MET A 206 -14.64 23.96 -28.47
C MET A 206 -15.56 23.67 -29.67
N SER A 207 -16.61 24.46 -29.88
CA SER A 207 -17.49 24.38 -31.06
C SER A 207 -16.73 24.70 -32.36
N THR A 208 -15.90 25.74 -32.33
CA THR A 208 -15.03 26.13 -33.46
C THR A 208 -14.03 25.02 -33.77
N ALA A 209 -13.36 24.47 -32.74
CA ALA A 209 -12.41 23.38 -32.90
C ALA A 209 -13.05 22.11 -33.46
N PHE A 210 -14.26 21.75 -33.02
CA PHE A 210 -14.99 20.60 -33.53
C PHE A 210 -15.36 20.77 -35.00
N THR A 211 -15.89 21.95 -35.35
CA THR A 211 -16.27 22.28 -36.74
C THR A 211 -15.05 22.28 -37.66
N ALA A 212 -13.95 22.90 -37.23
CA ALA A 212 -12.71 22.95 -37.99
C ALA A 212 -12.11 21.54 -38.20
N GLU A 213 -12.10 20.69 -37.18
CA GLU A 213 -11.62 19.31 -37.30
C GLU A 213 -12.51 18.49 -38.26
N SER A 214 -13.84 18.69 -38.24
CA SER A 214 -14.74 18.00 -39.17
C SER A 214 -14.43 18.35 -40.63
N LEU A 215 -14.23 19.64 -40.92
CA LEU A 215 -13.85 20.12 -42.25
C LEU A 215 -12.45 19.63 -42.68
N ALA A 216 -11.48 19.62 -41.76
CA ALA A 216 -10.12 19.15 -42.04
C ALA A 216 -10.09 17.66 -42.40
N VAL A 217 -10.86 16.83 -41.68
CA VAL A 217 -10.99 15.41 -41.98
C VAL A 217 -11.68 15.19 -43.33
N GLU A 218 -12.66 16.01 -43.70
CA GLU A 218 -13.31 15.97 -45.02
C GLU A 218 -12.37 16.35 -46.17
N GLY A 219 -11.57 17.40 -46.00
CA GLY A 219 -10.56 17.80 -46.97
C GLY A 219 -9.53 16.69 -47.23
N ALA A 220 -8.99 16.10 -46.16
CA ALA A 220 -8.04 14.99 -46.24
C ALA A 220 -8.67 13.67 -46.75
N ALA A 221 -9.97 13.45 -46.49
CA ALA A 221 -10.71 12.30 -46.98
C ALA A 221 -10.95 12.34 -48.49
N SER A 222 -11.09 13.54 -49.09
CA SER A 222 -11.32 13.70 -50.53
C SER A 222 -10.14 13.25 -51.41
N GLU A 223 -8.94 13.14 -50.85
CA GLU A 223 -7.74 12.71 -51.59
C GLU A 223 -7.48 11.20 -51.52
N ASN A 224 -8.09 10.43 -50.60
CA ASN A 224 -7.81 8.98 -50.46
C ASN A 224 -8.76 8.13 -49.56
N SER A 225 -9.98 8.57 -49.20
CA SER A 225 -10.85 7.79 -48.29
C SER A 225 -12.34 7.75 -48.65
N SER A 226 -13.02 6.66 -48.25
CA SER A 226 -14.45 6.37 -48.42
C SER A 226 -15.36 6.90 -47.30
N LEU A 227 -14.91 7.88 -46.50
CA LEU A 227 -15.71 8.44 -45.40
C LEU A 227 -16.69 9.50 -45.92
N ALA A 228 -17.98 9.31 -45.63
CA ALA A 228 -19.02 10.30 -45.96
C ALA A 228 -18.82 11.60 -45.15
N PRO A 229 -19.09 12.79 -45.76
CA PRO A 229 -19.04 14.06 -45.06
C PRO A 229 -20.13 14.14 -43.98
N LEU A 230 -19.85 14.86 -42.89
CA LEU A 230 -20.80 15.08 -41.80
C LEU A 230 -21.38 16.49 -41.92
N GLN A 231 -22.70 16.61 -41.89
CA GLN A 231 -23.37 17.89 -41.71
C GLN A 231 -23.30 18.29 -40.23
N VAL A 232 -22.43 19.24 -39.91
CA VAL A 232 -22.28 19.79 -38.55
C VAL A 232 -23.01 21.13 -38.45
N ILE A 233 -23.95 21.25 -37.51
CA ILE A 233 -24.69 22.50 -37.24
C ILE A 233 -24.51 22.87 -35.77
N SER A 234 -24.05 24.10 -35.51
CA SER A 234 -23.79 24.59 -34.15
C SER A 234 -24.90 25.51 -33.66
N PHE A 235 -25.30 25.33 -32.40
CA PHE A 235 -26.36 26.10 -31.74
C PHE A 235 -25.83 26.68 -30.43
N ALA A 236 -26.01 27.99 -30.26
CA ALA A 236 -25.48 28.74 -29.14
C ALA A 236 -26.47 28.76 -27.97
N ALA A 237 -26.07 28.19 -26.83
CA ALA A 237 -26.74 28.40 -25.56
C ALA A 237 -26.34 29.77 -25.00
N SER A 238 -27.15 30.78 -25.33
CA SER A 238 -26.97 32.16 -24.88
C SER A 238 -26.82 32.24 -23.36
N LEU A 239 -25.82 32.99 -22.90
CA LEU A 239 -25.57 33.19 -21.47
C LEU A 239 -26.56 34.23 -20.91
N PRO A 240 -27.37 33.90 -19.88
CA PRO A 240 -28.34 34.82 -19.32
C PRO A 240 -27.67 36.05 -18.68
N ARG A 241 -28.39 37.18 -18.65
CA ARG A 241 -27.87 38.44 -18.08
C ARG A 241 -27.52 38.34 -16.59
N ASN A 242 -28.24 37.53 -15.82
CA ASN A 242 -27.97 37.25 -14.40
C ASN A 242 -26.87 36.18 -14.21
N ARG A 243 -26.39 35.55 -15.29
CA ARG A 243 -25.42 34.44 -15.32
C ARG A 243 -25.90 33.16 -14.62
N ASP A 244 -27.20 33.04 -14.38
CA ASP A 244 -27.82 31.82 -13.87
C ASP A 244 -28.60 31.20 -15.02
N TYR A 245 -28.05 30.13 -15.61
CA TYR A 245 -28.70 29.37 -16.67
C TYR A 245 -29.97 28.67 -16.17
N ASP A 246 -31.05 28.69 -16.95
CA ASP A 246 -32.33 28.08 -16.59
C ASP A 246 -32.96 27.19 -17.69
N ASP A 247 -34.12 26.61 -17.37
CA ASP A 247 -34.87 25.74 -18.30
C ASP A 247 -35.34 26.49 -19.57
N GLY A 248 -35.66 27.78 -19.46
CA GLY A 248 -36.10 28.61 -20.58
C GLY A 248 -35.00 28.83 -21.61
N ASP A 249 -33.78 29.07 -21.14
CA ASP A 249 -32.59 29.17 -21.99
C ASP A 249 -32.37 27.87 -22.78
N ALA A 250 -32.41 26.71 -22.11
CA ALA A 250 -32.25 25.41 -22.76
C ALA A 250 -33.32 25.17 -23.82
N VAL A 251 -34.57 25.51 -23.51
CA VAL A 251 -35.72 25.37 -24.42
C VAL A 251 -35.57 26.26 -25.65
N SER A 252 -35.00 27.45 -25.53
CA SER A 252 -34.77 28.36 -26.67
C SER A 252 -33.82 27.76 -27.71
N VAL A 253 -32.69 27.18 -27.26
CA VAL A 253 -31.70 26.55 -28.14
C VAL A 253 -32.29 25.34 -28.87
N LEU A 254 -33.10 24.55 -28.17
CA LEU A 254 -33.79 23.41 -28.76
C LEU A 254 -34.83 23.83 -29.80
N ARG A 255 -35.47 24.98 -29.62
CA ARG A 255 -36.37 25.53 -30.63
C ARG A 255 -35.61 25.96 -31.89
N GLU A 256 -34.42 26.56 -31.75
CA GLU A 256 -33.55 26.86 -32.89
C GLU A 256 -33.11 25.60 -33.63
N MET A 257 -32.77 24.55 -32.88
CA MET A 257 -32.46 23.23 -33.40
C MET A 257 -33.64 22.64 -34.20
N GLU A 258 -34.87 22.71 -33.68
CA GLU A 258 -36.08 22.27 -34.39
C GLU A 258 -36.36 23.10 -35.64
N LEU A 259 -36.13 24.42 -35.58
CA LEU A 259 -36.32 25.32 -36.73
C LEU A 259 -35.32 25.07 -37.86
N SER A 260 -34.19 24.39 -37.60
CA SER A 260 -33.26 23.98 -38.65
C SER A 260 -33.86 22.96 -39.63
N GLY A 261 -34.89 22.22 -39.19
CA GLY A 261 -35.54 21.17 -39.99
C GLY A 261 -34.67 19.92 -40.22
N VAL A 262 -33.54 19.81 -39.54
CA VAL A 262 -32.61 18.66 -39.64
C VAL A 262 -32.86 17.70 -38.48
N ASP A 263 -32.98 16.41 -38.79
CA ASP A 263 -32.98 15.34 -37.78
C ASP A 263 -31.53 14.97 -37.45
N PHE A 264 -31.15 15.08 -36.19
CA PHE A 264 -29.76 14.94 -35.75
C PHE A 264 -29.51 13.54 -35.18
N ASP A 265 -28.52 12.85 -35.73
CA ASP A 265 -28.17 11.50 -35.32
C ASP A 265 -27.42 11.49 -33.98
N ILE A 266 -26.66 12.56 -33.71
CA ILE A 266 -25.83 12.68 -32.51
C ILE A 266 -25.64 14.14 -32.11
N ILE A 267 -25.45 14.36 -30.81
CA ILE A 267 -25.23 15.68 -30.22
C ILE A 267 -23.87 15.71 -29.54
N PHE A 268 -23.03 16.67 -29.93
CA PHE A 268 -21.84 17.04 -29.17
C PHE A 268 -22.17 18.23 -28.25
N LEU A 269 -22.01 18.04 -26.94
CA LEU A 269 -22.33 19.05 -25.93
C LEU A 269 -21.04 19.73 -25.43
N ALA A 270 -20.70 20.84 -26.09
CA ALA A 270 -19.57 21.71 -25.81
C ALA A 270 -19.93 22.76 -24.74
N ALA A 271 -20.35 22.31 -23.56
CA ALA A 271 -20.76 23.16 -22.44
C ALA A 271 -20.13 22.69 -21.12
N HIS A 272 -20.10 23.58 -20.12
CA HIS A 272 -19.74 23.21 -18.75
C HIS A 272 -20.86 22.41 -18.06
N ASP A 273 -20.56 21.84 -16.89
CA ASP A 273 -21.54 21.06 -16.12
C ASP A 273 -22.75 21.90 -15.63
N GLN A 274 -22.59 23.22 -15.50
CA GLN A 274 -23.61 24.14 -14.98
C GLN A 274 -24.75 24.39 -15.98
N GLU A 275 -24.43 24.64 -17.24
CA GLU A 275 -25.37 24.83 -18.36
C GLU A 275 -25.78 23.47 -18.95
N GLY A 276 -24.82 22.56 -19.07
CA GLY A 276 -25.00 21.24 -19.67
C GLY A 276 -26.11 20.41 -19.00
N ARG A 277 -26.30 20.54 -17.68
CA ARG A 277 -27.39 19.84 -16.97
C ARG A 277 -28.79 20.29 -17.42
N PHE A 278 -28.99 21.57 -17.75
CA PHE A 278 -30.27 22.08 -18.24
C PHE A 278 -30.49 21.68 -19.69
N LEU A 279 -29.44 21.77 -20.52
CA LEU A 279 -29.47 21.31 -21.91
C LEU A 279 -29.80 19.81 -22.00
N ILE A 280 -29.15 18.97 -21.19
CA ILE A 280 -29.44 17.53 -21.13
C ILE A 280 -30.86 17.27 -20.66
N LYS A 281 -31.32 17.95 -19.60
CA LYS A 281 -32.70 17.85 -19.13
C LYS A 281 -33.69 18.18 -20.26
N ALA A 282 -33.51 19.31 -20.92
CA ALA A 282 -34.42 19.77 -21.95
C ALA A 282 -34.39 18.89 -23.23
N LEU A 283 -33.23 18.31 -23.57
CA LEU A 283 -33.11 17.28 -24.61
C LEU A 283 -33.90 16.01 -24.23
N ARG A 284 -33.78 15.56 -22.98
CA ARG A 284 -34.42 14.33 -22.48
C ARG A 284 -35.91 14.48 -22.20
N ASP A 285 -36.38 15.70 -21.99
CA ASP A 285 -37.80 16.03 -21.81
C ASP A 285 -38.56 16.08 -23.16
N ARG A 286 -37.88 16.15 -24.31
CA ARG A 286 -38.49 16.25 -25.65
C ARG A 286 -38.46 14.92 -26.39
N THR A 287 -39.62 14.45 -26.89
CA THR A 287 -39.73 13.17 -27.61
C THR A 287 -38.81 13.06 -28.83
N ALA A 288 -38.58 14.15 -29.57
CA ALA A 288 -37.72 14.15 -30.75
C ALA A 288 -36.24 13.90 -30.43
N THR A 289 -35.77 14.30 -29.24
CA THR A 289 -34.34 14.29 -28.88
C THR A 289 -34.01 13.48 -27.63
N GLN A 290 -35.03 12.92 -26.94
CA GLN A 290 -34.86 12.16 -25.69
C GLN A 290 -33.93 10.96 -25.80
N ASP A 291 -33.74 10.53 -27.04
CA ASP A 291 -33.27 9.24 -27.46
C ASP A 291 -31.93 9.39 -28.20
N VAL A 292 -31.60 10.62 -28.65
CA VAL A 292 -30.38 10.95 -29.39
C VAL A 292 -29.15 10.80 -28.46
N PRO A 293 -28.10 10.07 -28.89
CA PRO A 293 -26.86 9.97 -28.14
C PRO A 293 -26.20 11.34 -27.94
N ILE A 294 -25.68 11.58 -26.74
CA ILE A 294 -24.99 12.81 -26.40
C ILE A 294 -23.53 12.47 -26.05
N ILE A 295 -22.57 13.18 -26.65
CA ILE A 295 -21.17 13.17 -26.23
C ILE A 295 -20.87 14.49 -25.52
N GLY A 296 -20.74 14.45 -24.20
CA GLY A 296 -20.39 15.60 -23.38
C GLY A 296 -18.89 15.87 -23.31
N SER A 297 -18.55 17.14 -23.05
CA SER A 297 -17.19 17.58 -22.70
C SER A 297 -16.66 16.89 -21.43
N SER A 298 -15.37 17.10 -21.13
CA SER A 298 -14.79 16.65 -19.85
C SER A 298 -15.40 17.29 -18.61
N SER A 299 -16.10 18.41 -18.76
CA SER A 299 -16.87 19.02 -17.66
C SER A 299 -18.05 18.13 -17.24
N ILE A 300 -18.67 17.44 -18.19
CA ILE A 300 -19.80 16.52 -17.97
C ILE A 300 -19.30 15.16 -17.50
N GLY A 301 -18.16 14.68 -18.00
CA GLY A 301 -17.55 13.38 -17.67
C GLY A 301 -16.92 13.28 -16.27
N LYS A 302 -17.68 13.69 -15.24
CA LYS A 302 -17.32 13.64 -13.82
C LYS A 302 -18.26 12.72 -13.07
N GLN A 303 -17.70 11.96 -12.12
CA GLN A 303 -18.46 11.04 -11.26
C GLN A 303 -19.57 11.74 -10.46
N GLY A 304 -19.43 13.04 -10.14
CA GLY A 304 -20.44 13.82 -9.42
C GLY A 304 -21.58 14.39 -10.28
N PHE A 305 -21.49 14.32 -11.61
CA PHE A 305 -22.45 14.96 -12.52
C PHE A 305 -23.89 14.43 -12.37
N PRO A 306 -24.17 13.12 -12.23
CA PRO A 306 -25.53 12.61 -12.06
C PRO A 306 -26.23 13.18 -10.82
N ALA A 307 -25.51 13.28 -9.70
CA ALA A 307 -26.02 13.90 -8.47
C ALA A 307 -26.27 15.39 -8.63
N TYR A 308 -25.47 16.08 -9.45
CA TYR A 308 -25.67 17.50 -9.76
C TYR A 308 -26.88 17.73 -10.67
N LEU A 309 -27.10 16.86 -11.65
CA LEU A 309 -28.28 16.84 -12.52
C LEU A 309 -29.56 16.54 -11.72
N GLN A 310 -29.51 15.61 -10.76
CA GLN A 310 -30.63 15.26 -9.87
C GLN A 310 -31.22 16.47 -9.14
N GLN A 311 -30.42 17.51 -8.86
CA GLN A 311 -30.87 18.71 -8.17
C GLN A 311 -31.89 19.53 -8.99
N LEU A 312 -31.91 19.36 -10.31
CA LEU A 312 -32.89 19.99 -11.20
C LEU A 312 -34.18 19.19 -11.35
N LEU A 313 -34.17 17.92 -10.97
CA LEU A 313 -35.28 17.01 -11.21
C LEU A 313 -36.25 16.98 -10.02
N PRO A 314 -37.58 16.80 -10.24
CA PRO A 314 -38.57 16.73 -9.17
C PRO A 314 -38.24 15.65 -8.12
N ARG A 315 -38.50 15.93 -6.84
CA ARG A 315 -38.34 14.93 -5.76
C ARG A 315 -39.23 13.71 -6.03
N GLY A 316 -38.62 12.52 -6.15
CA GLY A 316 -39.34 11.28 -6.45
C GLY A 316 -39.50 10.97 -7.94
N SER A 317 -38.94 11.78 -8.85
CA SER A 317 -38.84 11.41 -10.27
C SER A 317 -38.05 10.10 -10.38
N ALA A 318 -38.60 9.10 -11.07
CA ALA A 318 -37.91 7.86 -11.35
C ALA A 318 -36.63 8.14 -12.15
N GLN A 319 -35.53 8.23 -11.38
CA GLN A 319 -34.13 7.98 -11.67
C GLN A 319 -33.48 8.90 -12.72
N VAL A 320 -32.52 9.72 -12.26
CA VAL A 320 -31.46 10.37 -13.08
C VAL A 320 -30.94 9.50 -14.21
N GLN A 321 -30.97 8.18 -14.03
CA GLN A 321 -30.69 7.18 -15.05
C GLN A 321 -31.37 7.45 -16.40
N ARG A 322 -32.65 7.86 -16.44
CA ARG A 322 -33.34 8.24 -17.69
C ARG A 322 -32.64 9.41 -18.40
N TYR A 323 -32.14 10.37 -17.63
CA TYR A 323 -31.49 11.56 -18.17
C TYR A 323 -30.02 11.31 -18.54
N THR A 324 -29.40 10.30 -17.95
CA THR A 324 -28.02 9.87 -18.25
C THR A 324 -27.95 8.71 -19.23
N GLU A 325 -29.08 8.19 -19.69
CA GLU A 325 -29.14 7.16 -20.73
C GLU A 325 -28.59 7.70 -22.06
N ASN A 326 -27.76 6.89 -22.74
CA ASN A 326 -27.02 7.27 -23.95
C ASN A 326 -26.21 8.58 -23.79
N LEU A 327 -25.82 8.93 -22.56
CA LEU A 327 -24.93 10.05 -22.27
C LEU A 327 -23.50 9.53 -22.14
N LEU A 328 -22.74 9.72 -23.21
CA LEU A 328 -21.29 9.57 -23.22
C LEU A 328 -20.63 10.88 -22.79
N ALA A 329 -19.44 10.81 -22.24
CA ALA A 329 -18.66 12.00 -21.94
C ALA A 329 -17.17 11.74 -22.00
N LEU A 330 -16.40 12.74 -22.40
CA LEU A 330 -14.94 12.67 -22.35
C LEU A 330 -14.48 12.67 -20.89
N SER A 331 -13.44 11.90 -20.56
CA SER A 331 -12.83 11.94 -19.23
C SER A 331 -11.32 11.71 -19.29
N PRO A 332 -10.50 12.53 -18.60
CA PRO A 332 -9.06 12.31 -18.48
C PRO A 332 -8.68 11.06 -17.68
N VAL A 333 -9.57 10.58 -16.82
CA VAL A 333 -9.36 9.39 -15.98
C VAL A 333 -10.65 8.59 -15.87
N LEU A 334 -10.50 7.28 -15.95
CA LEU A 334 -11.56 6.33 -15.67
C LEU A 334 -10.99 5.28 -14.72
N PHE A 335 -11.61 5.15 -13.55
CA PHE A 335 -11.07 4.30 -12.50
C PHE A 335 -11.25 2.81 -12.81
N ASP A 336 -12.33 2.42 -13.47
CA ASP A 336 -12.60 1.02 -13.84
C ASP A 336 -11.54 0.40 -14.76
N ILE A 337 -10.94 1.20 -15.66
CA ILE A 337 -9.78 0.85 -16.50
C ILE A 337 -8.45 1.44 -15.95
N GLY A 338 -8.45 1.89 -14.69
CA GLY A 338 -7.31 2.48 -14.02
C GLY A 338 -6.31 1.43 -13.52
N GLY A 339 -5.03 1.82 -13.46
CA GLY A 339 -3.97 1.02 -12.86
C GLY A 339 -3.98 1.02 -11.33
N GLU A 340 -2.98 0.36 -10.74
CA GLU A 340 -2.81 0.25 -9.28
C GLU A 340 -2.85 1.62 -8.59
N ALA A 341 -2.09 2.60 -9.10
CA ALA A 341 -2.04 3.95 -8.52
C ALA A 341 -3.42 4.65 -8.52
N ALA A 342 -4.20 4.50 -9.59
CA ALA A 342 -5.56 5.05 -9.69
C ALA A 342 -6.50 4.38 -8.67
N GLN A 343 -6.42 3.06 -8.51
CA GLN A 343 -7.25 2.32 -7.55
C GLN A 343 -6.87 2.62 -6.10
N GLU A 344 -5.58 2.75 -5.80
CA GLU A 344 -5.12 3.17 -4.48
C GLU A 344 -5.58 4.59 -4.13
N PHE A 345 -5.51 5.51 -5.09
CA PHE A 345 -6.06 6.86 -4.94
C PHE A 345 -7.57 6.82 -4.72
N TYR A 346 -8.30 6.08 -5.56
CA TYR A 346 -9.75 5.89 -5.46
C TYR A 346 -10.17 5.39 -4.07
N ALA A 347 -9.54 4.31 -3.59
CA ALA A 347 -9.83 3.71 -2.30
C ALA A 347 -9.43 4.62 -1.12
N SER A 348 -8.27 5.29 -1.20
CA SER A 348 -7.79 6.17 -0.14
C SER A 348 -8.63 7.43 -0.03
N TYR A 349 -8.99 8.04 -1.16
CA TYR A 349 -9.84 9.23 -1.20
C TYR A 349 -11.22 8.94 -0.60
N LYS A 350 -11.84 7.83 -1.00
CA LYS A 350 -13.12 7.38 -0.43
C LYS A 350 -13.02 7.08 1.07
N ARG A 351 -11.93 6.44 1.51
CA ARG A 351 -11.72 6.13 2.94
C ARG A 351 -11.57 7.37 3.80
N VAL A 352 -10.84 8.37 3.32
CA VAL A 352 -10.52 9.60 4.08
C VAL A 352 -11.69 10.59 4.05
N TYR A 353 -12.35 10.76 2.89
CA TYR A 353 -13.34 11.82 2.69
C TYR A 353 -14.79 11.33 2.56
N GLY A 354 -15.03 10.02 2.50
CA GLY A 354 -16.37 9.44 2.41
C GLY A 354 -17.07 9.61 1.05
N VAL A 355 -16.40 10.21 0.07
CA VAL A 355 -16.93 10.48 -1.28
C VAL A 355 -16.01 9.90 -2.35
N LEU A 356 -16.55 9.61 -3.54
CA LEU A 356 -15.75 9.12 -4.66
C LEU A 356 -14.97 10.27 -5.30
N PRO A 357 -13.68 10.08 -5.65
CA PRO A 357 -12.97 11.07 -6.44
C PRO A 357 -13.51 11.12 -7.86
N ASP A 358 -13.44 12.30 -8.48
CA ASP A 358 -13.73 12.51 -9.90
C ASP A 358 -12.46 12.85 -10.68
N SER A 359 -12.62 13.19 -11.96
CA SER A 359 -11.50 13.57 -12.82
C SER A 359 -10.79 14.84 -12.37
N SER A 360 -11.51 15.79 -11.75
CA SER A 360 -10.88 17.00 -11.20
C SER A 360 -9.99 16.66 -10.01
N ALA A 361 -10.44 15.76 -9.13
CA ALA A 361 -9.64 15.27 -8.01
C ALA A 361 -8.33 14.62 -8.50
N ALA A 362 -8.43 13.75 -9.51
CA ALA A 362 -7.27 13.10 -10.12
C ALA A 362 -6.32 14.11 -10.79
N SER A 363 -6.84 15.10 -11.51
CA SER A 363 -6.00 16.14 -12.14
C SER A 363 -5.25 16.98 -11.11
N TYR A 364 -5.85 17.34 -9.97
CA TYR A 364 -5.11 18.03 -8.91
C TYR A 364 -4.07 17.16 -8.22
N TYR A 365 -4.31 15.85 -8.13
CA TYR A 365 -3.31 14.88 -7.67
C TYR A 365 -2.14 14.77 -8.67
N ASP A 366 -2.43 14.66 -9.97
CA ASP A 366 -1.42 14.64 -11.04
C ASP A 366 -0.62 15.97 -11.09
N ALA A 367 -1.25 17.12 -10.81
CA ALA A 367 -0.60 18.43 -10.81
C ALA A 367 0.48 18.54 -9.71
N ILE A 368 0.14 18.16 -8.48
CA ILE A 368 1.14 18.14 -7.39
C ILE A 368 2.17 17.03 -7.59
N HIS A 369 1.77 15.90 -8.18
CA HIS A 369 2.70 14.83 -8.55
C HIS A 369 3.75 15.32 -9.53
N ALA A 370 3.35 16.03 -10.58
CA ALA A 370 4.28 16.61 -11.56
C ALA A 370 5.30 17.54 -10.90
N VAL A 371 4.86 18.43 -10.01
CA VAL A 371 5.76 19.34 -9.27
C VAL A 371 6.72 18.57 -8.37
N ALA A 372 6.23 17.63 -7.58
CA ALA A 372 7.07 16.86 -6.66
C ALA A 372 8.11 16.01 -7.42
N THR A 373 7.70 15.33 -8.48
CA THR A 373 8.58 14.50 -9.32
C THR A 373 9.60 15.35 -10.07
N ALA A 374 9.19 16.48 -10.66
CA ALA A 374 10.10 17.40 -11.34
C ALA A 374 11.14 17.98 -10.37
N TYR A 375 10.73 18.38 -9.16
CA TYR A 375 11.66 18.91 -8.15
C TYR A 375 12.70 17.87 -7.72
N GLN A 376 12.31 16.60 -7.55
CA GLN A 376 13.24 15.52 -7.20
C GLN A 376 14.33 15.29 -8.25
N SER A 377 14.07 15.63 -9.52
CA SER A 377 15.05 15.48 -10.61
C SER A 377 16.14 16.58 -10.61
N ILE A 378 16.01 17.60 -9.76
CA ILE A 378 16.96 18.71 -9.66
C ILE A 378 18.17 18.24 -8.81
N PRO A 379 19.43 18.51 -9.20
CA PRO A 379 20.58 18.22 -8.35
C PRO A 379 20.58 19.11 -7.09
N HIS A 380 20.69 18.52 -5.90
CA HIS A 380 20.62 19.23 -4.61
C HIS A 380 22.00 19.37 -3.94
N SER A 381 23.07 19.63 -4.72
CA SER A 381 24.44 19.74 -4.18
C SER A 381 24.70 21.05 -3.43
N GLU A 382 23.89 22.09 -3.65
CA GLU A 382 23.96 23.39 -2.97
C GLU A 382 22.56 23.93 -2.65
N ALA A 383 22.42 24.76 -1.61
CA ALA A 383 21.19 25.47 -1.29
C ALA A 383 20.94 26.57 -2.35
N LEU A 384 20.13 26.26 -3.35
CA LEU A 384 19.73 27.22 -4.38
C LEU A 384 18.85 28.32 -3.77
N ASP A 385 19.09 29.58 -4.14
CA ASP A 385 18.15 30.67 -3.86
C ASP A 385 16.78 30.41 -4.53
N ILE A 386 15.70 30.96 -3.96
CA ILE A 386 14.31 30.69 -4.37
C ILE A 386 14.06 30.96 -5.86
N HIS A 387 14.67 32.00 -6.43
CA HIS A 387 14.54 32.30 -7.86
C HIS A 387 15.17 31.22 -8.75
N LYS A 388 16.32 30.68 -8.32
CA LYS A 388 16.98 29.56 -9.01
C LYS A 388 16.20 28.27 -8.82
N GLN A 389 15.63 28.02 -7.64
CA GLN A 389 14.76 26.85 -7.41
C GLN A 389 13.54 26.86 -8.33
N ARG A 390 12.85 27.99 -8.43
CA ARG A 390 11.67 28.16 -9.30
C ARG A 390 12.02 27.98 -10.78
N SER A 391 13.14 28.57 -11.23
CA SER A 391 13.62 28.41 -12.61
C SER A 391 14.02 26.97 -12.91
N ALA A 392 14.74 26.31 -12.00
CA ALA A 392 15.13 24.91 -12.15
C ALA A 392 13.91 23.97 -12.16
N LEU A 393 12.87 24.26 -11.37
CA LEU A 393 11.61 23.52 -11.39
C LEU A 393 10.87 23.70 -12.72
N ARG A 394 10.76 24.95 -13.23
CA ARG A 394 10.19 25.22 -14.56
C ARG A 394 10.88 24.39 -15.63
N ASP A 395 12.21 24.41 -15.63
CA ASP A 395 13.03 23.69 -16.62
C ASP A 395 12.92 22.16 -16.43
N ALA A 396 12.75 21.68 -15.20
CA ALA A 396 12.47 20.28 -14.91
C ALA A 396 11.10 19.83 -15.42
N LEU A 397 10.05 20.65 -15.29
CA LEU A 397 8.73 20.37 -15.85
C LEU A 397 8.79 20.33 -17.38
N ALA A 398 9.44 21.32 -18.00
CA ALA A 398 9.58 21.43 -19.45
C ALA A 398 10.43 20.31 -20.09
N ARG A 399 11.21 19.56 -19.30
CA ARG A 399 11.94 18.38 -19.79
C ARG A 399 11.00 17.25 -20.16
N TYR A 400 9.87 17.08 -19.48
CA TYR A 400 8.88 16.06 -19.80
C TYR A 400 8.06 16.48 -21.01
N ASN A 401 8.59 16.29 -22.22
CA ASN A 401 8.06 16.90 -23.43
C ASN A 401 7.89 15.96 -24.63
N SER A 402 8.07 14.64 -24.41
CA SER A 402 7.95 13.66 -25.48
C SER A 402 7.42 12.32 -24.96
N PRO A 403 6.96 11.42 -25.85
CA PRO A 403 6.57 10.05 -25.48
C PRO A 403 7.69 9.22 -24.83
N GLU A 404 8.96 9.58 -25.04
CA GLU A 404 10.11 8.92 -24.41
C GLU A 404 10.47 9.52 -23.04
N ASN A 405 10.01 10.74 -22.75
CA ASN A 405 10.25 11.42 -21.48
C ASN A 405 8.92 11.90 -20.88
N THR A 406 8.22 10.96 -20.23
CA THR A 406 6.89 11.15 -19.68
C THR A 406 6.89 11.21 -18.15
N LEU A 407 5.81 11.77 -17.59
CA LEU A 407 5.43 11.64 -16.20
C LEU A 407 4.37 10.56 -16.05
N GLN A 408 4.52 9.73 -15.02
CA GLN A 408 3.50 8.73 -14.67
C GLN A 408 2.37 9.38 -13.88
N GLY A 409 1.23 9.66 -14.52
CA GLY A 409 0.01 10.10 -13.84
C GLY A 409 -0.81 8.93 -13.26
N LEU A 410 -1.91 9.25 -12.59
CA LEU A 410 -2.85 8.26 -12.04
C LEU A 410 -3.45 7.36 -13.14
N ALA A 411 -3.94 7.97 -14.22
CA ALA A 411 -4.66 7.27 -15.29
C ALA A 411 -3.76 6.75 -16.41
N SER A 412 -2.74 7.54 -16.76
CA SER A 412 -1.84 7.30 -17.89
C SER A 412 -0.56 8.09 -17.69
N GLU A 413 0.48 7.70 -18.43
CA GLU A 413 1.59 8.59 -18.69
C GLU A 413 1.12 9.85 -19.42
N PHE A 414 1.82 10.96 -19.20
CA PHE A 414 1.60 12.23 -19.86
C PHE A 414 2.89 13.04 -19.99
N TYR A 415 2.93 13.99 -20.90
CA TYR A 415 4.02 14.96 -21.06
C TYR A 415 3.45 16.34 -21.40
N PHE A 416 4.27 17.36 -21.45
CA PHE A 416 3.88 18.72 -21.82
C PHE A 416 4.34 19.07 -23.24
N ASP A 417 3.47 19.68 -24.05
CA ASP A 417 3.88 20.24 -25.33
C ASP A 417 4.73 21.52 -25.14
N VAL A 418 5.13 22.13 -26.26
CA VAL A 418 5.94 23.37 -26.27
C VAL A 418 5.27 24.56 -25.58
N SER A 419 3.94 24.54 -25.46
CA SER A 419 3.17 25.57 -24.78
C SER A 419 2.95 25.24 -23.30
N GLY A 420 3.28 24.03 -22.82
CA GLY A 420 3.01 23.60 -21.45
C GLY A 420 1.66 22.88 -21.30
N ASN A 421 1.00 22.49 -22.39
CA ASN A 421 -0.24 21.72 -22.35
C ASN A 421 0.03 20.24 -22.16
N VAL A 422 -0.79 19.57 -21.36
CA VAL A 422 -0.71 18.12 -21.27
C VAL A 422 -1.03 17.47 -22.60
N VAL A 423 -0.18 16.54 -23.00
CA VAL A 423 -0.47 15.55 -24.03
C VAL A 423 -0.68 14.22 -23.33
N ARG A 424 -1.92 13.72 -23.37
CA ARG A 424 -2.31 12.42 -22.82
C ARG A 424 -3.51 11.84 -23.57
N PRO A 425 -3.69 10.51 -23.58
CA PRO A 425 -4.91 9.91 -24.11
C PRO A 425 -6.14 10.36 -23.31
N LEU A 426 -7.14 10.91 -23.98
CA LEU A 426 -8.49 11.08 -23.42
C LEU A 426 -9.28 9.77 -23.57
N LYS A 427 -10.15 9.51 -22.60
CA LYS A 427 -11.04 8.35 -22.61
C LYS A 427 -12.48 8.79 -22.79
N VAL A 428 -13.32 7.87 -23.29
CA VAL A 428 -14.76 8.09 -23.38
C VAL A 428 -15.44 7.25 -22.32
N ALA A 429 -16.25 7.93 -21.53
CA ALA A 429 -17.02 7.38 -20.45
C ALA A 429 -18.48 7.25 -20.87
N GLU A 430 -19.21 6.40 -20.15
CA GLU A 430 -20.65 6.28 -20.19
C GLU A 430 -21.19 6.35 -18.75
N PHE A 431 -22.36 6.95 -18.58
CA PHE A 431 -23.07 6.89 -17.32
C PHE A 431 -23.95 5.65 -17.23
N VAL A 432 -23.73 4.84 -16.20
CA VAL A 432 -24.59 3.71 -15.86
C VAL A 432 -25.13 3.93 -14.45
N GLY A 433 -26.40 4.32 -14.38
CA GLY A 433 -27.03 4.77 -13.14
C GLY A 433 -26.34 6.03 -12.61
N ASP A 434 -25.77 5.95 -11.40
CA ASP A 434 -25.01 7.04 -10.77
C ASP A 434 -23.50 6.94 -10.98
N ARG A 435 -23.02 5.97 -11.77
CA ARG A 435 -21.59 5.70 -11.98
C ARG A 435 -21.11 6.12 -13.35
N LEU A 436 -19.92 6.72 -13.36
CA LEU A 436 -19.14 6.97 -14.56
C LEU A 436 -18.23 5.76 -14.80
N VAL A 437 -18.46 5.04 -15.89
CA VAL A 437 -17.67 3.87 -16.30
C VAL A 437 -17.09 4.10 -17.69
N SER A 438 -16.10 3.32 -18.09
CA SER A 438 -15.62 3.31 -19.46
C SER A 438 -16.73 2.94 -20.44
N ALA A 439 -16.74 3.62 -21.59
CA ALA A 439 -17.60 3.26 -22.72
C ALA A 439 -17.10 1.93 -23.34
N PRO A 440 -17.99 1.14 -23.97
CA PRO A 440 -17.69 -0.23 -24.43
C PRO A 440 -16.57 -0.31 -25.47
N VAL A 441 -16.34 0.79 -26.17
CA VAL A 441 -15.23 0.98 -27.09
C VAL A 441 -14.48 2.23 -26.67
N GLN A 442 -13.16 2.17 -26.71
CA GLN A 442 -12.27 3.33 -26.66
C GLN A 442 -11.67 3.56 -28.04
N VAL A 443 -11.45 4.82 -28.39
CA VAL A 443 -10.72 5.20 -29.60
C VAL A 443 -9.41 5.84 -29.16
N GLY A 444 -8.30 5.26 -29.63
CA GLY A 444 -6.97 5.85 -29.50
C GLY A 444 -6.39 6.17 -30.87
N TYR A 445 -5.21 6.77 -30.89
CA TYR A 445 -4.44 6.97 -32.12
C TYR A 445 -3.13 6.20 -32.02
N PHE A 446 -2.86 5.33 -33.00
CA PHE A 446 -1.61 4.59 -33.12
C PHE A 446 -0.96 4.97 -34.45
N HIS A 447 0.25 5.53 -34.40
CA HIS A 447 0.94 6.11 -35.58
C HIS A 447 0.05 7.07 -36.40
N GLY A 448 -0.71 7.93 -35.71
CA GLY A 448 -1.61 8.91 -36.34
C GLY A 448 -2.90 8.33 -36.92
N ARG A 449 -3.10 7.01 -36.89
CA ARG A 449 -4.34 6.36 -37.34
C ARG A 449 -5.25 6.03 -36.15
N PRO A 450 -6.57 6.22 -36.27
CA PRO A 450 -7.48 5.83 -35.21
C PRO A 450 -7.49 4.31 -35.05
N VAL A 451 -7.41 3.85 -33.81
CA VAL A 451 -7.49 2.43 -33.44
C VAL A 451 -8.63 2.25 -32.46
N ARG A 452 -9.49 1.27 -32.75
CA ARG A 452 -10.59 0.84 -31.90
C ARG A 452 -10.07 -0.16 -30.88
N THR A 453 -10.36 0.09 -29.62
CA THR A 453 -10.04 -0.80 -28.51
C THR A 453 -11.34 -1.20 -27.82
N GLN A 454 -11.62 -2.49 -27.78
CA GLN A 454 -12.79 -3.02 -27.08
C GLN A 454 -12.52 -3.05 -25.57
N VAL A 455 -13.54 -2.70 -24.79
CA VAL A 455 -13.51 -2.81 -23.34
C VAL A 455 -14.26 -4.07 -22.92
N VAL A 456 -13.55 -4.94 -22.22
CA VAL A 456 -14.10 -6.15 -21.59
C VAL A 456 -14.29 -5.86 -20.12
N TYR A 457 -15.55 -5.75 -19.69
CA TYR A 457 -15.88 -5.60 -18.28
C TYR A 457 -15.77 -6.96 -17.60
N THR A 458 -15.04 -7.00 -16.49
CA THR A 458 -14.74 -8.25 -15.79
C THR A 458 -14.64 -8.00 -14.30
N ALA A 459 -14.97 -9.02 -13.52
CA ALA A 459 -14.66 -9.05 -12.10
C ALA A 459 -14.46 -10.49 -11.64
N LEU A 460 -13.73 -10.63 -10.54
CA LEU A 460 -13.40 -11.91 -9.91
C LEU A 460 -13.77 -11.87 -8.44
N LYS A 461 -14.54 -12.86 -8.01
CA LYS A 461 -14.93 -13.11 -6.62
C LYS A 461 -14.21 -14.35 -6.11
N PHE A 462 -13.43 -14.22 -5.04
CA PHE A 462 -12.82 -15.37 -4.37
C PHE A 462 -13.91 -16.10 -3.58
N LEU A 463 -14.08 -17.39 -3.83
CA LEU A 463 -15.02 -18.27 -3.12
C LEU A 463 -14.30 -19.01 -1.98
N ASP A 464 -13.09 -19.51 -2.23
CA ASP A 464 -12.22 -20.15 -1.23
C ASP A 464 -10.73 -19.94 -1.56
N ILE A 465 -9.89 -19.97 -0.52
CA ILE A 465 -8.43 -20.02 -0.65
C ILE A 465 -7.88 -21.08 0.30
N SER A 466 -7.14 -22.01 -0.29
CA SER A 466 -6.54 -23.15 0.41
C SER A 466 -5.10 -23.39 -0.06
N HIS A 467 -4.41 -24.32 0.61
CA HIS A 467 -3.05 -24.73 0.25
C HIS A 467 -2.04 -23.58 0.05
N VAL A 468 -2.13 -22.52 0.88
CA VAL A 468 -1.19 -21.40 0.84
C VAL A 468 0.19 -21.86 1.35
N SER A 469 1.13 -22.08 0.43
CA SER A 469 2.49 -22.52 0.69
C SER A 469 3.50 -21.41 0.38
N VAL A 470 4.14 -20.91 1.44
CA VAL A 470 5.24 -19.93 1.33
C VAL A 470 6.49 -20.57 0.73
N GLU A 471 6.70 -21.87 0.95
CA GLU A 471 7.89 -22.59 0.46
C GLU A 471 7.79 -22.87 -1.04
N GLU A 472 6.60 -23.24 -1.52
CA GLU A 472 6.34 -23.50 -2.94
C GLU A 472 5.99 -22.22 -3.72
N ASN A 473 5.84 -21.08 -3.02
CA ASN A 473 5.29 -19.83 -3.57
C ASN A 473 3.98 -20.07 -4.33
N ALA A 474 3.06 -20.82 -3.73
CA ALA A 474 1.82 -21.25 -4.37
C ALA A 474 0.61 -21.09 -3.45
N PHE A 475 -0.56 -20.88 -4.02
CA PHE A 475 -1.84 -21.00 -3.32
C PHE A 475 -2.91 -21.52 -4.27
N THR A 476 -3.88 -22.28 -3.75
CA THR A 476 -5.05 -22.72 -4.51
C THR A 476 -6.22 -21.79 -4.23
N ALA A 477 -6.91 -21.36 -5.27
CA ALA A 477 -8.10 -20.53 -5.15
C ALA A 477 -9.26 -21.11 -5.95
N THR A 478 -10.43 -21.16 -5.32
CA THR A 478 -11.72 -21.36 -5.98
C THR A 478 -12.35 -19.99 -6.16
N PHE A 479 -12.78 -19.66 -7.37
CA PHE A 479 -13.27 -18.32 -7.70
C PHE A 479 -14.39 -18.35 -8.74
N SER A 480 -15.20 -17.30 -8.72
CA SER A 480 -16.19 -16.99 -9.75
C SER A 480 -15.69 -15.78 -10.53
N ILE A 481 -15.54 -15.92 -11.85
CA ILE A 481 -15.11 -14.84 -12.75
C ILE A 481 -16.14 -14.67 -13.85
N TRP A 482 -16.36 -13.43 -14.28
CA TRP A 482 -17.20 -13.17 -15.44
C TRP A 482 -16.63 -12.10 -16.35
N PHE A 483 -17.12 -12.13 -17.58
CA PHE A 483 -16.72 -11.25 -18.66
C PHE A 483 -17.97 -10.73 -19.36
N ARG A 484 -17.94 -9.46 -19.73
CA ARG A 484 -18.93 -8.80 -20.56
C ARG A 484 -18.22 -7.98 -21.62
N GLY A 485 -18.53 -8.21 -22.90
CA GLY A 485 -17.86 -7.55 -24.01
C GLY A 485 -18.75 -7.40 -25.23
N ALA A 486 -18.31 -6.57 -26.18
CA ALA A 486 -19.07 -6.28 -27.40
C ALA A 486 -19.19 -7.49 -28.36
N SER A 487 -18.33 -8.50 -28.20
CA SER A 487 -18.40 -9.75 -28.98
C SER A 487 -17.89 -10.93 -28.16
N GLU A 488 -18.26 -12.16 -28.57
CA GLU A 488 -17.74 -13.38 -27.96
C GLU A 488 -16.22 -13.48 -28.08
N ALA A 489 -15.66 -13.14 -29.26
CA ALA A 489 -14.22 -13.15 -29.49
C ALA A 489 -13.44 -12.22 -28.55
N ALA A 490 -14.06 -11.19 -27.97
CA ALA A 490 -13.40 -10.30 -27.02
C ALA A 490 -13.31 -10.89 -25.60
N ILE A 491 -14.22 -11.82 -25.27
CA ILE A 491 -14.31 -12.44 -23.94
C ILE A 491 -13.82 -13.90 -23.92
N ASP A 492 -13.37 -14.39 -25.07
CA ASP A 492 -12.80 -15.72 -25.27
C ASP A 492 -11.27 -15.69 -25.14
N ASP A 493 -10.65 -16.87 -25.12
CA ASP A 493 -9.19 -17.05 -25.05
C ASP A 493 -8.51 -16.31 -23.88
N VAL A 494 -9.15 -16.33 -22.71
CA VAL A 494 -8.56 -15.81 -21.47
C VAL A 494 -7.54 -16.80 -20.90
N VAL A 495 -6.34 -16.29 -20.60
CA VAL A 495 -5.22 -17.06 -20.06
C VAL A 495 -4.77 -16.45 -18.73
N PHE A 496 -4.71 -17.27 -17.68
CA PHE A 496 -4.13 -16.96 -16.39
C PHE A 496 -2.60 -17.02 -16.47
N SER A 497 -1.98 -15.84 -16.51
CA SER A 497 -0.53 -15.68 -16.68
C SER A 497 0.31 -16.13 -15.47
N ASN A 498 -0.31 -16.30 -14.31
CA ASN A 498 0.36 -16.72 -13.08
C ASN A 498 -0.18 -18.03 -12.50
N ALA A 499 -0.96 -18.79 -13.28
CA ALA A 499 -1.36 -20.14 -12.93
C ALA A 499 -0.17 -21.10 -13.03
N LEU A 500 -0.09 -22.05 -12.09
CA LEU A 500 0.98 -23.07 -12.00
C LEU A 500 0.54 -24.43 -12.54
N ASP A 501 -0.77 -24.66 -12.62
CA ASP A 501 -1.38 -25.88 -13.14
C ASP A 501 -2.03 -25.64 -14.51
N GLU A 502 -3.23 -25.07 -14.54
CA GLU A 502 -4.04 -24.93 -15.75
C GLU A 502 -4.36 -23.47 -16.04
N ALA A 503 -3.84 -22.99 -17.17
CA ALA A 503 -3.86 -21.57 -17.50
C ALA A 503 -5.16 -21.10 -18.19
N THR A 504 -6.07 -21.98 -18.60
CA THR A 504 -7.28 -21.63 -19.37
C THR A 504 -8.55 -22.05 -18.65
N LEU A 505 -9.66 -21.38 -18.98
CA LEU A 505 -11.01 -21.75 -18.55
C LEU A 505 -11.57 -22.84 -19.48
N LYS A 506 -12.33 -23.79 -18.93
CA LYS A 506 -12.94 -24.89 -19.69
C LYS A 506 -14.43 -24.69 -19.95
N PRO A 507 -14.99 -25.28 -21.02
CA PRO A 507 -16.43 -25.24 -21.29
C PRO A 507 -17.28 -25.78 -20.13
N GLU A 508 -16.83 -26.82 -19.42
CA GLU A 508 -17.53 -27.39 -18.27
C GLU A 508 -17.55 -26.48 -17.01
N GLU A 509 -16.73 -25.44 -16.98
CA GLU A 509 -16.68 -24.47 -15.87
C GLU A 509 -17.65 -23.29 -16.08
N LEU A 510 -18.29 -23.23 -17.25
CA LEU A 510 -19.25 -22.21 -17.62
C LEU A 510 -20.55 -22.38 -16.83
N VAL A 511 -20.94 -21.35 -16.09
CA VAL A 511 -22.13 -21.31 -15.24
C VAL A 511 -23.27 -20.60 -15.94
N GLU A 512 -22.97 -19.51 -16.63
CA GLU A 512 -23.96 -18.63 -17.24
C GLU A 512 -23.38 -18.02 -18.51
N GLN A 513 -24.19 -17.93 -19.56
CA GLN A 513 -23.83 -17.23 -20.79
C GLN A 513 -25.04 -16.51 -21.38
N ASN A 514 -24.76 -15.36 -22.01
CA ASN A 514 -25.70 -14.66 -22.85
C ASN A 514 -24.98 -14.24 -24.13
N THR A 515 -25.56 -14.55 -25.29
CA THR A 515 -25.05 -14.15 -26.60
C THR A 515 -26.05 -13.16 -27.20
N PRO A 516 -25.63 -11.92 -27.52
CA PRO A 516 -26.54 -10.92 -28.07
C PRO A 516 -27.14 -11.42 -29.39
N SER A 517 -28.46 -11.27 -29.55
CA SER A 517 -29.14 -11.69 -30.77
C SER A 517 -28.84 -10.70 -31.89
N VAL A 518 -28.06 -11.11 -32.88
CA VAL A 518 -27.85 -10.34 -34.12
C VAL A 518 -29.16 -10.34 -34.91
N GLN A 519 -29.98 -9.30 -34.77
CA GLN A 519 -31.05 -9.04 -35.74
C GLN A 519 -30.47 -8.25 -36.91
N ASP A 520 -30.60 -8.83 -38.11
CA ASP A 520 -30.16 -8.26 -39.38
C ASP A 520 -30.71 -6.84 -39.59
N GLY A 521 -29.80 -5.89 -39.79
CA GLY A 521 -30.06 -4.72 -40.64
C GLY A 521 -30.84 -3.55 -40.05
N VAL A 522 -31.15 -3.50 -38.75
CA VAL A 522 -31.71 -2.28 -38.12
C VAL A 522 -30.73 -1.75 -37.06
N THR A 523 -30.25 -0.54 -37.30
CA THR A 523 -29.44 0.33 -36.45
C THR A 523 -30.17 0.71 -35.16
N HIS A 524 -30.45 -0.24 -34.28
CA HIS A 524 -30.82 0.09 -32.92
C HIS A 524 -29.56 0.34 -32.10
N ARG A 525 -29.45 1.59 -31.64
CA ARG A 525 -28.58 2.06 -30.56
C ARG A 525 -28.23 0.91 -29.64
N VAL A 526 -26.96 0.49 -29.64
CA VAL A 526 -26.47 -0.63 -28.82
C VAL A 526 -26.91 -0.35 -27.39
N ASN A 527 -27.92 -1.08 -26.92
CA ASN A 527 -28.28 -1.01 -25.52
C ASN A 527 -27.04 -1.52 -24.76
N PRO A 528 -26.47 -0.78 -23.81
CA PRO A 528 -25.29 -1.20 -23.06
C PRO A 528 -25.48 -2.52 -22.28
N LEU A 529 -26.70 -3.07 -22.29
CA LEU A 529 -27.10 -4.37 -21.75
C LEU A 529 -26.98 -5.53 -22.76
N ASP A 530 -26.94 -5.29 -24.08
CA ASP A 530 -26.88 -6.34 -25.09
C ASP A 530 -25.43 -6.67 -25.48
N MET A 531 -24.68 -7.17 -24.50
CA MET A 531 -23.28 -7.58 -24.63
C MET A 531 -23.16 -9.07 -24.42
N ALA A 532 -22.17 -9.70 -25.07
CA ALA A 532 -21.81 -11.08 -24.77
C ALA A 532 -21.39 -11.17 -23.30
N TYR A 533 -21.97 -12.11 -22.56
CA TYR A 533 -21.71 -12.34 -21.15
C TYR A 533 -21.33 -13.81 -20.95
N ARG A 534 -20.28 -14.06 -20.17
CA ARG A 534 -19.91 -15.41 -19.72
C ARG A 534 -19.45 -15.37 -18.27
N ARG A 535 -19.91 -16.32 -17.47
CA ARG A 535 -19.50 -16.51 -16.08
C ARG A 535 -18.98 -17.93 -15.87
N TYR A 536 -17.85 -18.04 -15.19
CA TYR A 536 -17.18 -19.29 -14.90
C TYR A 536 -16.96 -19.46 -13.40
N ASN A 537 -17.00 -20.70 -12.93
CA ASN A 537 -16.51 -21.09 -11.62
C ASN A 537 -15.36 -22.08 -11.80
N ALA A 538 -14.16 -21.71 -11.34
CA ALA A 538 -12.96 -22.50 -11.53
C ALA A 538 -12.17 -22.63 -10.23
N THR A 539 -11.35 -23.68 -10.15
CA THR A 539 -10.35 -23.87 -9.09
C THR A 539 -9.00 -24.08 -9.74
N ARG A 540 -8.01 -23.29 -9.34
CA ARG A 540 -6.65 -23.29 -9.91
C ARG A 540 -5.61 -22.99 -8.85
N THR A 541 -4.36 -23.33 -9.15
CA THR A 541 -3.20 -23.03 -8.32
C THR A 541 -2.41 -21.88 -8.94
N PHE A 542 -2.11 -20.85 -8.16
CA PHE A 542 -1.46 -19.62 -8.61
C PHE A 542 -0.19 -19.33 -7.85
N SER A 543 0.69 -18.52 -8.45
CA SER A 543 1.90 -18.05 -7.77
C SER A 543 1.60 -17.05 -6.65
N LEU A 544 2.15 -17.33 -5.46
CA LEU A 544 2.10 -16.46 -4.29
C LEU A 544 3.28 -15.48 -4.34
N SER A 545 2.99 -14.18 -4.26
CA SER A 545 4.03 -13.15 -4.31
C SER A 545 4.25 -12.52 -2.94
N GLN A 546 5.47 -12.52 -2.41
CA GLN A 546 5.77 -11.80 -1.17
C GLN A 546 5.78 -10.28 -1.42
N ARG A 547 5.11 -9.52 -0.56
CA ARG A 547 5.14 -8.05 -0.65
C ARG A 547 6.48 -7.55 -0.11
N ARG A 548 7.15 -6.66 -0.85
CA ARG A 548 8.50 -6.16 -0.54
C ARG A 548 8.43 -4.76 0.07
N GLY A 549 9.27 -4.48 1.07
CA GLY A 549 9.39 -3.15 1.67
C GLY A 549 9.70 -3.17 3.17
N ARG A 550 10.26 -2.05 3.63
CA ARG A 550 10.82 -1.80 4.97
C ARG A 550 9.94 -2.17 6.19
N SER A 551 8.62 -2.33 6.04
CA SER A 551 7.69 -2.64 7.15
C SER A 551 6.73 -3.81 6.86
N ILE A 552 7.06 -4.66 5.88
CA ILE A 552 6.11 -5.58 5.26
C ILE A 552 6.51 -7.04 5.60
N PHE A 553 6.42 -7.39 6.88
CA PHE A 553 6.82 -8.70 7.39
C PHE A 553 5.62 -9.67 7.41
N GLY A 554 5.77 -10.84 6.78
CA GLY A 554 4.74 -11.88 6.75
C GLY A 554 3.49 -11.50 5.96
N GLU A 555 3.62 -10.53 5.03
CA GLU A 555 2.56 -10.13 4.11
C GLU A 555 2.84 -10.69 2.71
N TYR A 556 1.86 -11.41 2.17
CA TYR A 556 1.88 -12.04 0.86
C TYR A 556 0.69 -11.57 0.03
N ILE A 557 0.88 -11.50 -1.28
CA ILE A 557 -0.14 -11.14 -2.25
C ILE A 557 -0.56 -12.43 -2.95
N ALA A 558 -1.79 -12.86 -2.66
CA ALA A 558 -2.49 -13.88 -3.41
C ALA A 558 -3.25 -13.19 -4.55
N GLY A 559 -2.58 -13.08 -5.71
CA GLY A 559 -3.12 -12.42 -6.91
C GLY A 559 -3.54 -13.43 -7.96
N ILE A 560 -4.65 -13.19 -8.63
CA ILE A 560 -5.04 -13.87 -9.87
C ILE A 560 -4.87 -12.88 -11.01
N ASP A 561 -4.05 -13.27 -11.97
CA ASP A 561 -3.56 -12.44 -13.06
C ASP A 561 -3.94 -13.08 -14.40
N PHE A 562 -4.85 -12.45 -15.14
CA PHE A 562 -5.25 -12.97 -16.46
C PHE A 562 -5.16 -11.92 -17.55
N GLN A 563 -5.11 -12.40 -18.78
CA GLN A 563 -5.04 -11.59 -19.99
C GLN A 563 -5.65 -12.35 -21.16
N HIS A 564 -5.85 -11.67 -22.28
CA HIS A 564 -6.20 -12.35 -23.52
C HIS A 564 -4.95 -13.05 -24.10
N ALA A 565 -5.11 -14.22 -24.72
CA ALA A 565 -4.01 -15.03 -25.23
C ALA A 565 -3.19 -14.32 -26.33
N SER A 566 -3.90 -13.78 -27.33
CA SER A 566 -3.32 -13.22 -28.56
C SER A 566 -3.59 -11.73 -28.78
N ALA A 567 -4.63 -11.13 -28.17
CA ALA A 567 -5.01 -9.76 -28.43
C ALA A 567 -4.09 -8.75 -27.72
N PRO A 568 -3.46 -7.81 -28.45
CA PRO A 568 -2.68 -6.74 -27.86
C PRO A 568 -3.56 -5.70 -27.16
N ARG A 569 -2.96 -4.90 -26.29
CA ARG A 569 -3.61 -3.87 -25.47
C ARG A 569 -4.38 -2.83 -26.29
N TYR A 570 -3.94 -2.55 -27.52
CA TYR A 570 -4.65 -1.62 -28.40
C TYR A 570 -5.93 -2.21 -29.00
N GLN A 571 -6.15 -3.53 -28.88
CA GLN A 571 -7.39 -4.21 -29.30
C GLN A 571 -8.33 -4.47 -28.12
N ILE A 572 -7.79 -4.86 -26.96
CA ILE A 572 -8.58 -5.20 -25.76
C ILE A 572 -8.04 -4.51 -24.50
N LEU A 573 -8.95 -3.90 -23.73
CA LEU A 573 -8.73 -3.41 -22.37
C LEU A 573 -9.68 -4.11 -21.42
N TYR A 574 -9.23 -4.37 -20.19
CA TYR A 574 -10.08 -4.89 -19.12
C TYR A 574 -10.54 -3.75 -18.22
N ALA A 575 -11.84 -3.69 -17.96
CA ALA A 575 -12.46 -2.77 -17.01
C ALA A 575 -13.04 -3.57 -15.84
N THR A 576 -12.94 -3.04 -14.62
CA THR A 576 -13.66 -3.62 -13.49
C THR A 576 -15.17 -3.47 -13.71
N ASP A 577 -15.92 -4.57 -13.71
CA ASP A 577 -17.38 -4.52 -13.91
C ASP A 577 -18.08 -3.91 -12.70
N LEU A 578 -18.55 -2.67 -12.87
CA LEU A 578 -19.30 -1.92 -11.87
C LEU A 578 -20.82 -1.98 -12.10
N ARG A 579 -21.30 -2.72 -13.12
CA ARG A 579 -22.70 -2.72 -13.59
C ARG A 579 -23.56 -3.86 -13.00
N GLY A 580 -22.96 -4.97 -12.55
CA GLY A 580 -23.71 -6.14 -12.03
C GLY A 580 -24.26 -5.98 -10.59
N ASP A 581 -25.19 -6.85 -10.20
CA ASP A 581 -25.83 -6.90 -8.85
C ASP A 581 -24.82 -6.98 -7.69
N ASP A 582 -23.63 -7.56 -7.94
CA ASP A 582 -22.52 -7.65 -6.99
C ASP A 582 -21.50 -6.48 -7.13
N GLY A 583 -21.68 -5.52 -8.06
CA GLY A 583 -20.70 -4.49 -8.44
C GLY A 583 -20.16 -3.61 -7.29
N PRO A 584 -20.99 -3.10 -6.37
CA PRO A 584 -20.53 -2.42 -5.15
C PRO A 584 -20.02 -3.40 -4.08
N ALA A 585 -20.49 -4.65 -4.11
CA ALA A 585 -20.18 -5.69 -3.13
C ALA A 585 -18.85 -6.41 -3.43
N LEU A 586 -18.35 -6.41 -4.66
CA LEU A 586 -17.07 -7.01 -5.06
C LEU A 586 -15.85 -6.41 -4.37
N LEU A 587 -15.87 -5.10 -4.11
CA LEU A 587 -14.84 -4.45 -3.29
C LEU A 587 -14.91 -4.87 -1.81
N ARG A 588 -15.98 -5.56 -1.40
CA ARG A 588 -16.24 -6.06 -0.03
C ARG A 588 -16.34 -7.59 0.05
N SER A 589 -16.47 -8.32 -1.05
CA SER A 589 -16.98 -9.70 -1.07
C SER A 589 -15.98 -10.75 -0.61
N ASN A 590 -14.74 -10.36 -0.37
CA ASN A 590 -13.72 -11.25 0.20
C ASN A 590 -13.55 -11.02 1.72
N ALA A 591 -14.39 -10.17 2.33
CA ALA A 591 -14.47 -10.01 3.78
C ALA A 591 -15.21 -11.22 4.38
N GLY A 592 -14.46 -12.26 4.76
CA GLY A 592 -15.04 -13.47 5.37
C GLY A 592 -14.28 -14.77 5.11
N LEU A 593 -13.24 -14.76 4.26
CA LEU A 593 -12.34 -15.91 4.12
C LEU A 593 -11.57 -16.11 5.43
N ASP A 594 -12.02 -17.04 6.27
CA ASP A 594 -11.30 -17.44 7.48
C ASP A 594 -10.32 -18.57 7.14
N ILE A 595 -9.10 -18.16 6.81
CA ILE A 595 -8.00 -19.09 6.58
C ILE A 595 -7.29 -19.27 7.92
N SER A 596 -7.07 -20.52 8.34
CA SER A 596 -6.64 -20.88 9.70
C SER A 596 -5.49 -20.00 10.23
N ILE A 597 -4.40 -19.90 9.47
CA ILE A 597 -3.18 -19.16 9.83
C ILE A 597 -3.05 -17.79 9.17
N TRP A 598 -3.99 -17.38 8.29
CA TRP A 598 -3.88 -16.14 7.52
C TRP A 598 -5.04 -15.19 7.81
N ARG A 599 -4.73 -13.91 8.04
CA ARG A 599 -5.68 -12.81 7.99
C ARG A 599 -5.73 -12.31 6.55
N VAL A 600 -6.91 -12.37 5.95
CA VAL A 600 -7.15 -11.93 4.58
C VAL A 600 -7.64 -10.48 4.58
N GLN A 601 -7.01 -9.64 3.79
CA GLN A 601 -7.45 -8.28 3.53
C GLN A 601 -7.61 -8.07 2.02
N PRO A 602 -8.77 -7.63 1.53
CA PRO A 602 -8.96 -7.41 0.10
C PRO A 602 -8.06 -6.28 -0.42
N MET A 603 -7.42 -6.51 -1.56
CA MET A 603 -6.82 -5.45 -2.36
C MET A 603 -7.76 -5.08 -3.51
N ALA A 604 -7.54 -3.91 -4.11
CA ALA A 604 -8.31 -3.50 -5.28
C ALA A 604 -7.96 -4.39 -6.47
N ALA A 605 -8.94 -4.63 -7.34
CA ALA A 605 -8.69 -5.19 -8.66
C ALA A 605 -8.42 -4.05 -9.65
N PHE A 606 -7.46 -4.23 -10.55
CA PHE A 606 -7.01 -3.16 -11.45
C PHE A 606 -6.46 -3.71 -12.76
N GLN A 607 -6.43 -2.83 -13.76
CA GLN A 607 -5.78 -3.10 -15.03
C GLN A 607 -4.26 -2.90 -14.92
N THR A 608 -3.50 -3.79 -15.54
CA THR A 608 -2.05 -3.67 -15.72
C THR A 608 -1.66 -4.05 -17.15
N SER A 609 -0.38 -4.05 -17.47
CA SER A 609 0.11 -4.45 -18.78
C SER A 609 1.46 -5.13 -18.71
N GLU A 610 1.70 -6.00 -19.68
CA GLU A 610 2.95 -6.73 -19.86
C GLU A 610 3.49 -6.45 -21.26
N ARG A 611 4.80 -6.15 -21.37
CA ARG A 611 5.49 -6.02 -22.66
C ARG A 611 5.99 -7.39 -23.11
N ARG A 612 5.75 -7.73 -24.37
CA ARG A 612 6.20 -8.97 -25.02
C ARG A 612 6.97 -8.65 -26.28
N PRO A 613 7.98 -9.45 -26.64
CA PRO A 613 8.64 -9.31 -27.94
C PRO A 613 7.61 -9.44 -29.08
N SER A 614 7.72 -8.62 -30.12
CA SER A 614 6.82 -8.67 -31.28
C SER A 614 6.87 -9.95 -32.11
N LEU A 615 7.85 -10.83 -31.87
CA LEU A 615 8.07 -12.11 -32.56
C LEU A 615 7.97 -12.03 -34.11
N GLY A 616 8.21 -10.85 -34.70
CA GLY A 616 8.15 -10.66 -36.16
C GLY A 616 6.77 -10.32 -36.73
N GLU A 617 5.82 -9.81 -35.94
CA GLU A 617 4.53 -9.32 -36.47
C GLU A 617 4.72 -8.36 -37.65
N PRO A 618 4.14 -8.64 -38.84
CA PRO A 618 4.39 -7.85 -40.05
C PRO A 618 4.05 -6.36 -39.91
N LYS A 619 3.05 -6.01 -39.09
CA LYS A 619 2.64 -4.63 -38.80
C LYS A 619 3.66 -3.87 -37.94
N LEU A 620 4.54 -4.58 -37.25
CA LEU A 620 5.56 -4.03 -36.34
C LEU A 620 6.98 -4.08 -36.93
N LEU A 621 7.17 -4.67 -38.12
CA LEU A 621 8.48 -4.75 -38.80
C LEU A 621 9.13 -3.38 -39.04
N ASN A 622 8.30 -2.33 -39.25
CA ASN A 622 8.75 -0.94 -39.44
C ASN A 622 8.36 -0.01 -38.27
N ALA A 623 7.81 -0.55 -37.17
CA ALA A 623 7.42 0.24 -36.02
C ALA A 623 8.65 0.57 -35.15
N ARG A 624 8.67 1.79 -34.57
CA ARG A 624 9.74 2.20 -33.63
C ARG A 624 9.69 1.40 -32.32
N GLU A 625 8.50 0.94 -31.92
CA GLU A 625 8.31 0.02 -30.80
C GLU A 625 8.25 -1.42 -31.31
N ARG A 626 9.21 -2.25 -30.88
CA ARG A 626 9.32 -3.66 -31.25
C ARG A 626 8.65 -4.60 -30.26
N ASP A 627 7.98 -4.07 -29.23
CA ASP A 627 7.32 -4.86 -28.19
C ASP A 627 5.79 -4.70 -28.26
N LEU A 628 5.08 -5.82 -28.25
CA LEU A 628 3.63 -5.88 -28.08
C LEU A 628 3.29 -5.69 -26.61
N THR A 629 2.51 -4.67 -26.28
CA THR A 629 1.94 -4.56 -24.93
C THR A 629 0.61 -5.31 -24.87
N VAL A 630 0.44 -6.20 -23.90
CA VAL A 630 -0.81 -6.93 -23.67
C VAL A 630 -1.53 -6.35 -22.44
N SER A 631 -2.87 -6.26 -22.52
CA SER A 631 -3.71 -5.86 -21.40
C SER A 631 -3.87 -7.02 -20.42
N LYS A 632 -3.63 -6.76 -19.15
CA LYS A 632 -3.71 -7.75 -18.07
C LYS A 632 -4.61 -7.22 -16.97
N TYR A 633 -5.35 -8.09 -16.31
CA TYR A 633 -6.20 -7.75 -15.17
C TYR A 633 -5.73 -8.51 -13.94
N ARG A 634 -5.62 -7.82 -12.81
CA ARG A 634 -5.21 -8.38 -11.53
C ARG A 634 -6.32 -8.21 -10.51
N SER A 635 -6.72 -9.30 -9.87
CA SER A 635 -7.51 -9.29 -8.63
C SER A 635 -6.67 -9.91 -7.52
N ALA A 636 -6.52 -9.21 -6.39
CA ALA A 636 -5.56 -9.62 -5.37
C ALA A 636 -6.09 -9.52 -3.95
N LEU A 637 -5.54 -10.37 -3.08
CA LEU A 637 -5.75 -10.37 -1.65
C LEU A 637 -4.40 -10.25 -0.94
N LEU A 638 -4.37 -9.43 0.11
CA LEU A 638 -3.25 -9.35 1.02
C LEU A 638 -3.47 -10.39 2.13
N LEU A 639 -2.61 -11.40 2.16
CA LEU A 639 -2.54 -12.40 3.21
C LEU A 639 -1.51 -11.96 4.25
N ARG A 640 -1.92 -11.86 5.51
CA ARG A 640 -1.01 -11.58 6.63
C ARG A 640 -1.06 -12.71 7.63
N GLU A 641 0.09 -13.27 7.98
CA GLU A 641 0.15 -14.38 8.94
C GLU A 641 -0.46 -13.98 10.30
N LYS A 642 -1.29 -14.84 10.89
CA LYS A 642 -1.91 -14.67 12.23
C LYS A 642 -0.87 -14.97 13.34
N SER A 643 0.34 -14.45 13.21
CA SER A 643 1.39 -14.57 14.22
C SER A 643 1.46 -13.28 15.06
N PHE A 644 1.58 -13.43 16.39
CA PHE A 644 1.89 -12.29 17.25
C PHE A 644 3.33 -11.84 16.96
N SER A 645 3.48 -10.64 16.43
CA SER A 645 4.79 -10.09 16.08
C SER A 645 4.86 -8.63 16.47
N LEU A 646 5.91 -8.27 17.21
CA LEU A 646 6.27 -6.87 17.50
C LEU A 646 7.04 -6.24 16.33
N ARG A 647 7.32 -7.00 15.25
CA ARG A 647 8.04 -6.51 14.07
C ARG A 647 7.26 -5.38 13.41
N GLY A 648 7.94 -4.29 13.11
CA GLY A 648 7.33 -3.09 12.51
C GLY A 648 6.46 -2.26 13.45
N ALA A 649 6.40 -2.57 14.76
CA ALA A 649 5.68 -1.75 15.74
C ALA A 649 6.38 -0.43 16.06
N ILE A 650 7.70 -0.35 15.84
CA ILE A 650 8.50 0.86 16.04
C ILE A 650 8.46 1.71 14.76
N PRO A 651 8.07 2.99 14.84
CA PRO A 651 8.13 3.90 13.70
C PRO A 651 9.53 3.98 13.06
N PRO A 652 9.66 4.03 11.72
CA PRO A 652 10.95 3.99 11.01
C PRO A 652 11.96 5.09 11.39
N ASN A 653 11.46 6.21 11.92
CA ASN A 653 12.25 7.34 12.41
C ASN A 653 12.87 7.06 13.79
N LEU A 654 12.28 6.18 14.59
CA LEU A 654 12.75 5.84 15.93
C LEU A 654 13.64 4.60 15.97
N GLU A 655 13.57 3.72 14.96
CA GLU A 655 14.35 2.46 14.92
C GLU A 655 15.85 2.67 15.15
N ARG A 656 16.48 3.61 14.44
CA ARG A 656 17.94 3.85 14.54
C ARG A 656 18.31 4.50 15.87
N ILE A 657 17.43 5.35 16.40
CA ILE A 657 17.62 6.00 17.71
C ILE A 657 17.55 4.93 18.80
N ILE A 658 16.50 4.11 18.78
CA ILE A 658 16.31 3.02 19.75
C ILE A 658 17.45 1.99 19.61
N PHE A 659 17.91 1.68 18.39
CA PHE A 659 19.08 0.81 18.18
C PHE A 659 20.34 1.39 18.82
N GLY A 660 20.65 2.67 18.55
CA GLY A 660 21.80 3.36 19.13
C GLY A 660 21.73 3.45 20.66
N VAL A 661 20.56 3.81 21.21
CA VAL A 661 20.31 3.81 22.66
C VAL A 661 20.42 2.41 23.25
N SER A 662 20.00 1.38 22.55
CA SER A 662 20.14 -0.02 23.00
C SER A 662 21.61 -0.47 22.97
N LEU A 663 22.39 -0.06 21.97
CA LEU A 663 23.83 -0.34 21.92
C LEU A 663 24.57 0.37 23.06
N LEU A 664 24.25 1.64 23.32
CA LEU A 664 24.80 2.40 24.44
C LEU A 664 24.35 1.84 25.78
N GLY A 665 23.08 1.43 25.88
CA GLY A 665 22.52 0.70 27.01
C GLY A 665 23.23 -0.63 27.26
N TRP A 666 23.68 -1.32 26.20
CA TRP A 666 24.43 -2.56 26.31
C TRP A 666 25.82 -2.33 26.90
N VAL A 667 26.52 -1.29 26.43
CA VAL A 667 27.81 -0.85 27.00
C VAL A 667 27.63 -0.40 28.45
N LEU A 668 26.58 0.37 28.75
CA LEU A 668 26.26 0.84 30.09
C LEU A 668 25.94 -0.33 31.03
N VAL A 669 25.15 -1.31 30.60
CA VAL A 669 24.85 -2.52 31.37
C VAL A 669 26.12 -3.33 31.59
N ALA A 670 26.98 -3.50 30.58
CA ALA A 670 28.27 -4.17 30.73
C ALA A 670 29.18 -3.46 31.74
N PHE A 671 29.20 -2.13 31.71
CA PHE A 671 29.90 -1.30 32.69
C PHE A 671 29.30 -1.43 34.09
N LEU A 672 27.97 -1.31 34.25
CA LEU A 672 27.29 -1.44 35.53
C LEU A 672 27.45 -2.83 36.14
N LEU A 673 27.52 -3.89 35.31
CA LEU A 673 27.82 -5.25 35.77
C LEU A 673 29.23 -5.37 36.36
N SER A 674 30.15 -4.44 36.07
CA SER A 674 31.45 -4.37 36.74
C SER A 674 31.40 -3.72 38.14
N TRP A 675 30.28 -3.06 38.49
CA TRP A 675 30.08 -2.34 39.77
C TRP A 675 28.94 -2.91 40.64
N LEU A 676 27.93 -3.52 40.03
CA LEU A 676 26.70 -3.98 40.68
C LEU A 676 26.55 -5.51 40.58
N PRO A 677 25.93 -6.16 41.57
CA PRO A 677 25.70 -7.60 41.54
C PRO A 677 24.74 -7.97 40.40
N GLN A 678 25.11 -9.02 39.64
CA GLN A 678 24.42 -9.45 38.42
C GLN A 678 22.89 -9.53 38.55
N ARG A 679 22.39 -9.95 39.73
CA ARG A 679 20.96 -10.14 40.02
C ARG A 679 20.09 -8.91 39.80
N LYS A 680 20.62 -7.70 40.02
CA LYS A 680 19.86 -6.44 39.87
C LYS A 680 19.74 -5.96 38.43
N LEU A 681 20.56 -6.48 37.52
CA LEU A 681 20.69 -5.98 36.14
C LEU A 681 20.21 -6.98 35.07
N LEU A 682 19.77 -8.18 35.45
CA LEU A 682 19.36 -9.21 34.48
C LEU A 682 18.20 -8.78 33.59
N LEU A 683 17.11 -8.30 34.20
CA LEU A 683 15.93 -7.85 33.46
C LEU A 683 16.28 -6.67 32.56
N VAL A 684 17.04 -5.70 33.08
CA VAL A 684 17.53 -4.54 32.31
C VAL A 684 18.36 -5.02 31.11
N ARG A 685 19.26 -5.99 31.32
CA ARG A 685 20.07 -6.57 30.25
C ARG A 685 19.20 -7.23 29.18
N SER A 686 18.27 -8.09 29.55
CA SER A 686 17.39 -8.78 28.59
C SER A 686 16.51 -7.81 27.82
N ILE A 687 16.02 -6.74 28.47
CA ILE A 687 15.27 -5.64 27.83
C ILE A 687 16.15 -4.93 26.79
N VAL A 688 17.39 -4.58 27.14
CA VAL A 688 18.33 -3.93 26.21
C VAL A 688 18.63 -4.81 24.99
N HIS A 689 18.86 -6.11 25.18
CA HIS A 689 19.07 -7.04 24.06
C HIS A 689 17.80 -7.19 23.21
N ALA A 690 16.62 -7.23 23.82
CA ALA A 690 15.35 -7.31 23.11
C ALA A 690 15.12 -6.07 22.22
N PHE A 691 15.37 -4.86 22.73
CA PHE A 691 15.26 -3.62 21.93
C PHE A 691 16.32 -3.54 20.83
N ALA A 692 17.56 -3.96 21.10
CA ALA A 692 18.60 -4.06 20.08
C ALA A 692 18.19 -5.03 18.97
N LEU A 693 17.64 -6.21 19.31
CA LEU A 693 17.20 -7.20 18.35
C LEU A 693 15.99 -6.70 17.53
N LEU A 694 15.01 -6.09 18.20
CA LEU A 694 13.79 -5.55 17.61
C LEU A 694 14.07 -4.45 16.58
N THR A 695 15.14 -3.67 16.78
CA THR A 695 15.53 -2.57 15.88
C THR A 695 16.58 -2.97 14.85
N ALA A 696 17.46 -3.93 15.15
CA ALA A 696 18.43 -4.45 14.19
C ALA A 696 17.77 -5.15 13.00
N GLU A 697 16.69 -5.89 13.23
CA GLU A 697 16.00 -6.66 12.19
C GLU A 697 15.46 -5.76 11.04
N PRO A 698 14.63 -4.73 11.29
CA PRO A 698 14.17 -3.81 10.24
C PRO A 698 15.32 -3.06 9.54
N ILE A 699 16.37 -2.69 10.28
CA ILE A 699 17.54 -1.99 9.72
C ILE A 699 18.29 -2.90 8.74
N LEU A 700 18.58 -4.15 9.13
CA LEU A 700 19.26 -5.11 8.27
C LEU A 700 18.40 -5.52 7.08
N MET A 701 17.07 -5.59 7.23
CA MET A 701 16.18 -5.81 6.09
C MET A 701 16.20 -4.64 5.10
N ALA A 702 16.09 -3.40 5.58
CA ALA A 702 16.19 -2.22 4.74
C ALA A 702 17.54 -2.12 4.02
N LEU A 703 18.63 -2.53 4.69
CA LEU A 703 19.94 -2.66 4.05
C LEU A 703 19.93 -3.76 3.00
N SER A 704 19.40 -4.95 3.30
CA SER A 704 19.35 -6.05 2.32
C SER A 704 18.61 -5.67 1.04
N GLU A 705 17.54 -4.87 1.13
CA GLU A 705 16.84 -4.32 -0.04
C GLU A 705 17.70 -3.33 -0.81
N ARG A 706 18.39 -2.41 -0.12
CA ARG A 706 19.29 -1.40 -0.74
C ARG A 706 20.42 -2.05 -1.54
N TRP A 707 20.95 -3.16 -1.06
CA TRP A 707 22.06 -3.88 -1.69
C TRP A 707 21.59 -5.01 -2.63
N GLU A 708 20.30 -5.05 -2.97
CA GLU A 708 19.68 -6.08 -3.83
C GLU A 708 19.85 -7.53 -3.32
N LEU A 709 20.17 -7.70 -2.04
CA LEU A 709 20.30 -9.00 -1.35
C LEU A 709 18.95 -9.58 -0.90
N SER A 710 17.85 -9.19 -1.57
CA SER A 710 16.48 -9.52 -1.20
C SER A 710 16.19 -11.04 -1.14
N GLN A 711 16.92 -11.84 -1.92
CA GLN A 711 16.86 -13.31 -1.89
C GLN A 711 17.21 -13.92 -0.51
N TYR A 712 17.96 -13.19 0.34
CA TYR A 712 18.35 -13.65 1.69
C TYR A 712 17.42 -13.16 2.80
N SER A 713 16.39 -12.38 2.49
CA SER A 713 15.47 -11.80 3.49
C SER A 713 14.78 -12.85 4.38
N LEU A 714 14.42 -14.01 3.80
CA LEU A 714 13.84 -15.13 4.55
C LEU A 714 14.85 -15.74 5.53
N MET A 715 16.10 -15.96 5.11
CA MET A 715 17.16 -16.48 5.98
C MET A 715 17.48 -15.51 7.11
N LEU A 716 17.49 -14.20 6.80
CA LEU A 716 17.69 -13.13 7.78
C LEU A 716 16.55 -13.14 8.82
N SER A 717 15.29 -13.17 8.39
CA SER A 717 14.12 -13.27 9.27
C SER A 717 14.16 -14.50 10.17
N LYS A 718 14.45 -15.69 9.61
CA LYS A 718 14.60 -16.93 10.37
C LYS A 718 15.73 -16.83 11.40
N SER A 719 16.86 -16.22 11.04
CA SER A 719 18.00 -16.00 11.95
C SER A 719 17.59 -15.12 13.14
N PHE A 720 16.83 -14.05 12.91
CA PHE A 720 16.28 -13.21 13.97
C PHE A 720 15.26 -13.95 14.85
N SER A 721 14.40 -14.78 14.26
CA SER A 721 13.49 -15.64 15.04
C SER A 721 14.26 -16.60 15.96
N VAL A 722 15.37 -17.19 15.49
CA VAL A 722 16.26 -18.01 16.34
C VAL A 722 16.85 -17.19 17.48
N LEU A 723 17.33 -15.97 17.19
CA LEU A 723 17.90 -15.08 18.21
C LEU A 723 16.88 -14.68 19.28
N TRP A 724 15.61 -14.46 18.92
CA TRP A 724 14.52 -14.22 19.89
C TRP A 724 14.33 -15.40 20.84
N TRP A 725 14.29 -16.63 20.31
CA TRP A 725 14.19 -17.84 21.14
C TRP A 725 15.41 -18.02 22.04
N LEU A 726 16.62 -17.81 21.51
CA LEU A 726 17.84 -17.84 22.31
C LEU A 726 17.82 -16.80 23.42
N LEU A 727 17.39 -15.57 23.14
CA LEU A 727 17.27 -14.51 24.14
C LEU A 727 16.25 -14.88 25.23
N PHE A 728 15.11 -15.44 24.85
CA PHE A 728 14.09 -15.88 25.79
C PHE A 728 14.62 -16.97 26.72
N PHE A 729 15.16 -18.07 26.18
CA PHE A 729 15.63 -19.19 26.99
C PHE A 729 16.89 -18.87 27.80
N THR A 730 17.79 -18.01 27.29
CA THR A 730 18.91 -17.50 28.11
C THR A 730 18.41 -16.65 29.27
N THR A 731 17.39 -15.81 29.07
CA THR A 731 16.77 -14.99 30.13
C THR A 731 16.07 -15.87 31.17
N VAL A 732 15.30 -16.87 30.74
CA VAL A 732 14.63 -17.83 31.63
C VAL A 732 15.65 -18.61 32.45
N ASN A 733 16.69 -19.17 31.82
CA ASN A 733 17.75 -19.89 32.53
C ASN A 733 18.47 -18.99 33.53
N GLN A 734 18.75 -17.73 33.18
CA GLN A 734 19.35 -16.77 34.12
C GLN A 734 18.42 -16.44 35.29
N ALA A 735 17.12 -16.27 35.02
CA ALA A 735 16.13 -16.03 36.06
C ALA A 735 16.03 -17.22 37.03
N ILE A 736 16.00 -18.45 36.52
CA ILE A 736 16.05 -19.67 37.34
C ILE A 736 17.34 -19.67 38.20
N ASN A 737 18.48 -19.38 37.58
CA ASN A 737 19.77 -19.35 38.27
C ASN A 737 19.83 -18.33 39.40
N VAL A 738 19.17 -17.17 39.25
CA VAL A 738 19.27 -16.05 40.18
C VAL A 738 18.15 -16.00 41.21
N TYR A 739 16.94 -16.38 40.84
CA TYR A 739 15.78 -16.31 41.74
C TYR A 739 15.52 -17.65 42.44
N LEU A 740 15.72 -18.78 41.77
CA LEU A 740 15.53 -20.10 42.37
C LEU A 740 16.81 -20.57 43.08
N TRP A 741 17.86 -20.93 42.33
CA TRP A 741 19.06 -21.57 42.89
C TRP A 741 19.79 -20.67 43.89
N ASP A 742 20.07 -19.45 43.47
CA ASP A 742 20.73 -18.41 44.24
C ASP A 742 19.97 -17.95 45.50
N THR A 743 18.68 -18.25 45.62
CA THR A 743 17.86 -18.03 46.83
C THR A 743 17.90 -19.24 47.74
N LEU A 744 17.84 -20.45 47.17
CA LEU A 744 18.05 -21.69 47.91
C LEU A 744 19.44 -21.72 48.57
N ASP A 745 20.49 -21.30 47.86
CA ASP A 745 21.86 -21.21 48.39
C ASP A 745 21.91 -20.29 49.62
N ARG A 746 21.24 -19.13 49.54
CA ARG A 746 21.21 -18.15 50.64
C ARG A 746 20.40 -18.63 51.83
N ALA A 747 19.23 -19.24 51.58
CA ALA A 747 18.40 -19.81 52.64
C ALA A 747 19.16 -20.92 53.38
N ALA A 748 19.92 -21.73 52.67
CA ALA A 748 20.76 -22.76 53.26
C ALA A 748 21.99 -22.18 54.00
N MET A 749 22.66 -21.16 53.45
CA MET A 749 23.79 -20.49 54.11
C MET A 749 23.39 -19.75 55.39
N GLN A 750 22.24 -19.08 55.41
CA GLN A 750 21.74 -18.40 56.63
C GLN A 750 21.41 -19.39 57.74
N ARG A 751 20.90 -20.58 57.39
CA ARG A 751 20.54 -21.63 58.35
C ARG A 751 21.75 -22.37 58.93
N ASN A 752 22.90 -22.35 58.26
CA ASN A 752 24.07 -23.16 58.60
C ASN A 752 25.25 -22.40 59.24
N ARG A 753 25.10 -21.10 59.56
CA ARG A 753 26.17 -20.30 60.21
C ARG A 753 26.60 -20.84 61.58
N ASP A 754 25.74 -21.59 62.27
CA ASP A 754 25.99 -22.08 63.63
C ASP A 754 26.48 -23.55 63.69
N ALA A 755 26.53 -24.28 62.55
CA ALA A 755 26.75 -25.74 62.54
C ALA A 755 27.95 -26.22 61.70
N GLY A 756 28.76 -25.33 61.11
CA GLY A 756 29.92 -25.75 60.30
C GLY A 756 29.57 -26.54 59.03
N VAL A 757 28.32 -26.47 58.57
CA VAL A 757 27.82 -27.19 57.38
C VAL A 757 27.92 -26.29 56.15
N THR A 758 28.62 -26.73 55.11
CA THR A 758 28.64 -26.07 53.80
C THR A 758 27.28 -26.28 53.10
N GLY A 759 26.45 -25.24 53.01
CA GLY A 759 25.31 -25.21 52.09
C GLY A 759 25.70 -24.58 50.74
N PHE A 760 25.06 -24.86 49.60
CA PHE A 760 24.03 -25.84 49.22
C PHE A 760 23.84 -25.71 47.69
N THR A 761 23.11 -26.63 47.04
CA THR A 761 22.91 -26.78 45.58
C THR A 761 24.08 -27.43 44.82
N PRO A 762 23.99 -28.74 44.49
CA PRO A 762 24.99 -29.38 43.65
C PRO A 762 24.97 -28.76 42.25
N THR A 763 26.15 -28.38 41.75
CA THR A 763 26.37 -27.81 40.41
C THR A 763 25.65 -28.60 39.31
N ILE A 764 25.49 -29.91 39.51
CA ILE A 764 24.79 -30.81 38.59
C ILE A 764 23.32 -30.40 38.35
N LEU A 765 22.57 -30.00 39.38
CA LEU A 765 21.16 -29.60 39.25
C LEU A 765 21.03 -28.25 38.54
N ARG A 766 21.96 -27.35 38.81
CA ARG A 766 22.07 -26.06 38.11
C ARG A 766 22.36 -26.27 36.63
N THR A 767 23.35 -27.10 36.30
CA THR A 767 23.68 -27.47 34.93
C THR A 767 22.52 -28.18 34.24
N LEU A 768 21.84 -29.11 34.93
CA LEU A 768 20.68 -29.82 34.39
C LEU A 768 19.53 -28.87 34.05
N SER A 769 19.24 -27.88 34.90
CA SER A 769 18.22 -26.87 34.59
C SER A 769 18.55 -26.08 33.33
N GLY A 770 19.84 -25.78 33.10
CA GLY A 770 20.31 -25.16 31.86
C GLY A 770 20.16 -26.07 30.65
N VAL A 771 20.55 -27.35 30.76
CA VAL A 771 20.41 -28.34 29.68
C VAL A 771 18.95 -28.52 29.28
N VAL A 772 18.04 -28.65 30.24
CA VAL A 772 16.60 -28.74 29.98
C VAL A 772 16.08 -27.46 29.33
N CYS A 773 16.45 -26.29 29.86
CA CYS A 773 16.02 -25.01 29.33
C CYS A 773 16.47 -24.79 27.88
N TYR A 774 17.74 -25.03 27.56
CA TYR A 774 18.24 -24.89 26.19
C TYR A 774 17.74 -26.02 25.26
N GLY A 775 17.55 -27.24 25.77
CA GLY A 775 16.94 -28.34 25.02
C GLY A 775 15.52 -28.01 24.56
N LEU A 776 14.69 -27.45 25.46
CA LEU A 776 13.37 -26.91 25.12
C LEU A 776 13.48 -25.76 24.11
N GLY A 777 14.51 -24.92 24.21
CA GLY A 777 14.78 -23.87 23.22
C GLY A 777 15.11 -24.39 21.83
N VAL A 778 15.91 -25.44 21.72
CA VAL A 778 16.18 -26.09 20.43
C VAL A 778 14.91 -26.67 19.84
N LEU A 779 14.09 -27.37 20.63
CA LEU A 779 12.80 -27.91 20.17
C LEU A 779 11.84 -26.81 19.73
N ALA A 780 11.76 -25.70 20.48
CA ALA A 780 10.96 -24.54 20.11
C ALA A 780 11.45 -23.91 18.79
N VAL A 781 12.76 -23.79 18.58
CA VAL A 781 13.31 -23.31 17.30
C VAL A 781 12.96 -24.24 16.15
N ILE A 782 13.16 -25.56 16.31
CA ILE A 782 12.83 -26.56 15.28
C ILE A 782 11.34 -26.48 14.91
N HIS A 783 10.46 -26.38 15.90
CA HIS A 783 9.02 -26.37 15.66
C HIS A 783 8.49 -25.02 15.17
N PHE A 784 8.81 -23.91 15.84
CA PHE A 784 8.21 -22.60 15.54
C PHE A 784 8.96 -21.79 14.47
N VAL A 785 10.26 -22.00 14.28
CA VAL A 785 11.05 -21.24 13.28
C VAL A 785 11.20 -22.02 11.98
N PHE A 786 11.47 -23.32 12.08
CA PHE A 786 11.65 -24.18 10.91
C PHE A 786 10.40 -24.97 10.54
N GLN A 787 9.31 -24.88 11.32
CA GLN A 787 8.03 -25.56 11.06
C GLN A 787 8.18 -27.07 10.88
N LEU A 788 9.21 -27.67 11.47
CA LEU A 788 9.45 -29.10 11.40
C LEU A 788 8.60 -29.85 12.43
N ASN A 789 8.07 -31.01 12.03
CA ASN A 789 7.27 -31.84 12.92
C ASN A 789 8.16 -32.56 13.95
N ILE A 790 8.08 -32.13 15.20
CA ILE A 790 8.85 -32.70 16.32
C ILE A 790 8.26 -33.99 16.88
N THR A 791 7.08 -34.44 16.41
CA THR A 791 6.39 -35.63 16.93
C THR A 791 7.25 -36.88 16.81
N HIS A 792 7.99 -37.04 15.70
CA HIS A 792 8.88 -38.18 15.50
C HIS A 792 10.12 -38.14 16.41
N LEU A 793 10.67 -36.95 16.68
CA LEU A 793 11.77 -36.75 17.63
C LEU A 793 11.32 -37.05 19.07
N LEU A 794 10.13 -36.60 19.46
CA LEU A 794 9.54 -36.88 20.77
C LEU A 794 9.26 -38.37 20.96
N ALA A 795 8.68 -39.03 19.95
CA ALA A 795 8.39 -40.46 20.00
C ALA A 795 9.66 -41.31 20.20
N THR A 796 10.76 -40.98 19.51
CA THR A 796 12.03 -41.72 19.63
C THR A 796 12.80 -41.40 20.92
N SER A 797 12.72 -40.17 21.42
CA SER A 797 13.35 -39.77 22.68
C SER A 797 12.72 -40.38 23.94
N GLY A 798 11.48 -40.89 23.85
CA GLY A 798 10.81 -41.57 24.97
C GLY A 798 11.58 -42.80 25.48
N LEU A 799 12.13 -43.61 24.57
CA LEU A 799 12.92 -44.80 24.93
C LEU A 799 14.23 -44.43 25.63
N ILE A 800 14.94 -43.41 25.11
CA ILE A 800 16.19 -42.92 25.71
C ILE A 800 15.92 -42.35 27.10
N THR A 801 14.85 -41.57 27.25
CA THR A 801 14.43 -41.00 28.54
C THR A 801 14.10 -42.09 29.55
N LEU A 802 13.44 -43.18 29.12
CA LEU A 802 13.17 -44.33 29.97
C LEU A 802 14.47 -45.00 30.46
N ILE A 803 15.41 -45.26 29.55
CA ILE A 803 16.71 -45.88 29.89
C ILE A 803 17.49 -45.02 30.88
N VAL A 804 17.58 -43.71 30.61
CA VAL A 804 18.26 -42.75 31.49
C VAL A 804 17.54 -42.66 32.85
N GLY A 805 16.20 -42.65 32.85
CA GLY A 805 15.39 -42.64 34.07
C GLY A 805 15.64 -43.86 34.95
N LEU A 806 15.68 -45.05 34.36
CA LEU A 806 15.99 -46.30 35.06
C LEU A 806 17.43 -46.29 35.63
N ALA A 807 18.41 -45.79 34.86
CA ALA A 807 19.79 -45.67 35.34
C ALA A 807 19.95 -44.64 36.47
N LEU A 808 19.15 -43.58 36.48
CA LEU A 808 19.17 -42.54 37.52
C LEU A 808 18.33 -42.90 38.74
N GLN A 809 17.45 -43.90 38.68
CA GLN A 809 16.52 -44.27 39.75
C GLN A 809 17.21 -44.42 41.13
N PRO A 810 18.33 -45.14 41.30
CA PRO A 810 18.99 -45.27 42.60
C PRO A 810 19.55 -43.94 43.13
N ASN A 811 20.11 -43.13 42.22
CA ASN A 811 20.66 -41.81 42.57
C ASN A 811 19.57 -40.82 42.96
N LEU A 812 18.40 -40.88 42.31
CA LEU A 812 17.23 -40.08 42.66
C LEU A 812 16.63 -40.51 44.00
N ALA A 813 16.61 -41.81 44.30
CA ALA A 813 16.16 -42.33 45.58
C ALA A 813 17.01 -41.80 46.75
N ASP A 814 18.35 -41.81 46.61
CA ASP A 814 19.27 -41.21 47.59
C ASP A 814 19.03 -39.72 47.79
N LEU A 815 18.74 -39.00 46.70
CA LEU A 815 18.41 -37.57 46.67
C LEU A 815 17.15 -37.25 47.47
N PHE A 816 16.04 -37.90 47.16
CA PHE A 816 14.76 -37.69 47.84
C PHE A 816 14.86 -38.08 49.32
N SER A 817 15.56 -39.17 49.61
CA SER A 817 15.84 -39.61 50.97
C SER A 817 16.62 -38.56 51.77
N GLY A 818 17.62 -37.92 51.16
CA GLY A 818 18.34 -36.80 51.78
C GLY A 818 17.46 -35.59 52.10
N VAL A 819 16.46 -35.29 51.26
CA VAL A 819 15.47 -34.23 51.51
C VAL A 819 14.56 -34.61 52.68
N VAL A 820 14.02 -35.83 52.69
CA VAL A 820 13.15 -36.35 53.76
C VAL A 820 13.88 -36.32 55.11
N LEU A 821 15.10 -36.86 55.17
CA LEU A 821 15.92 -36.83 56.39
C LEU A 821 16.20 -35.41 56.90
N ASN A 822 16.29 -34.41 56.02
CA ASN A 822 16.47 -33.01 56.42
C ASN A 822 15.19 -32.36 56.96
N ILE A 823 14.03 -32.78 56.44
CA ILE A 823 12.71 -32.28 56.84
C ILE A 823 12.27 -32.91 58.17
N GLU A 824 12.28 -34.24 58.25
CA GLU A 824 11.78 -34.99 59.40
C GLU A 824 12.77 -34.99 60.57
N LYS A 825 14.07 -34.84 60.27
CA LYS A 825 15.17 -34.79 61.26
C LYS A 825 15.09 -35.87 62.35
N PRO A 826 14.98 -37.16 61.98
CA PRO A 826 14.97 -38.26 62.97
C PRO A 826 16.22 -38.29 63.85
N PHE A 827 17.34 -37.74 63.35
CA PHE A 827 18.59 -37.51 64.08
C PHE A 827 19.26 -36.24 63.56
N ARG A 828 20.22 -35.70 64.32
CA ARG A 828 20.98 -34.48 64.00
C ARG A 828 22.46 -34.78 63.91
N ILE A 829 23.20 -33.92 63.20
CA ILE A 829 24.67 -33.92 63.24
C ILE A 829 25.10 -33.78 64.71
N GLY A 830 25.97 -34.67 65.15
CA GLY A 830 26.41 -34.80 66.53
C GLY A 830 25.74 -35.93 67.32
N ASP A 831 24.60 -36.45 66.86
CA ASP A 831 23.95 -37.60 67.52
C ASP A 831 24.72 -38.90 67.25
N ARG A 832 24.76 -39.80 68.25
CA ARG A 832 25.17 -41.20 68.06
C ARG A 832 23.98 -42.01 67.62
N ILE A 833 24.10 -42.66 66.48
CA ILE A 833 23.04 -43.51 65.92
C ILE A 833 23.59 -44.91 65.67
N SER A 834 22.73 -45.91 65.88
CA SER A 834 22.94 -47.27 65.39
C SER A 834 22.03 -47.48 64.20
N VAL A 835 22.63 -47.78 63.06
CA VAL A 835 21.94 -48.06 61.80
C VAL A 835 22.05 -49.56 61.54
N SER A 836 20.90 -50.24 61.58
CA SER A 836 20.80 -51.65 61.23
C SER A 836 20.17 -51.80 59.86
N SER A 837 21.00 -52.19 58.90
CA SER A 837 20.62 -52.49 57.52
C SER A 837 20.90 -53.96 57.21
N GLU A 838 20.25 -54.52 56.20
CA GLU A 838 20.45 -55.91 55.75
C GLU A 838 21.91 -56.23 55.37
N SER A 839 22.71 -55.21 55.03
CA SER A 839 24.11 -55.37 54.58
C SER A 839 25.17 -55.11 55.65
N SER A 840 24.87 -54.38 56.72
CA SER A 840 25.82 -54.06 57.81
C SER A 840 25.16 -53.28 58.95
N ASP A 841 25.59 -53.56 60.19
CA ASP A 841 25.29 -52.75 61.36
C ASP A 841 26.41 -51.73 61.58
N VAL A 842 26.08 -50.44 61.56
CA VAL A 842 27.04 -49.35 61.78
C VAL A 842 26.57 -48.48 62.94
N CYS A 843 27.38 -48.43 64.00
CA CYS A 843 27.16 -47.55 65.14
C CYS A 843 28.25 -46.49 65.21
N GLY A 844 27.86 -45.22 65.26
CA GLY A 844 28.82 -44.13 65.38
C GLY A 844 28.16 -42.76 65.46
N LYS A 845 28.99 -41.72 65.51
CA LYS A 845 28.53 -40.32 65.61
C LYS A 845 28.31 -39.76 64.22
N VAL A 846 27.14 -39.15 63.97
CA VAL A 846 26.86 -38.45 62.71
C VAL A 846 27.74 -37.21 62.65
N ILE A 847 28.68 -37.18 61.71
CA ILE A 847 29.62 -36.06 61.57
C ILE A 847 29.24 -35.12 60.43
N ASN A 848 28.54 -35.61 59.41
CA ASN A 848 28.09 -34.81 58.28
C ASN A 848 26.88 -35.47 57.61
N MET A 849 25.96 -34.64 57.12
CA MET A 849 24.82 -35.09 56.32
C MET A 849 24.82 -34.30 55.02
N SER A 850 25.10 -34.98 53.91
CA SER A 850 24.98 -34.41 52.57
C SER A 850 23.62 -34.78 51.94
N TRP A 851 23.29 -34.17 50.80
CA TRP A 851 22.07 -34.46 50.05
C TRP A 851 21.99 -35.90 49.51
N ARG A 852 23.13 -36.59 49.36
CA ARG A 852 23.20 -37.96 48.81
C ARG A 852 23.58 -39.01 49.85
N ALA A 853 24.40 -38.66 50.83
CA ALA A 853 24.92 -39.60 51.83
C ALA A 853 25.14 -38.95 53.19
N THR A 854 25.03 -39.76 54.25
CA THR A 854 25.32 -39.40 55.63
C THR A 854 26.63 -40.04 56.07
N GLN A 855 27.52 -39.26 56.64
CA GLN A 855 28.83 -39.71 57.12
C GLN A 855 28.79 -39.92 58.63
N ILE A 856 29.17 -41.12 59.05
CA ILE A 856 29.18 -41.57 60.45
C ILE A 856 30.63 -41.90 60.83
N ARG A 857 31.11 -41.35 61.96
CA ARG A 857 32.42 -41.70 62.54
C ARG A 857 32.25 -42.85 63.54
N VAL A 858 32.93 -43.96 63.28
CA VAL A 858 32.95 -45.18 64.10
C VAL A 858 34.11 -45.13 65.11
N SER A 859 34.14 -46.05 66.07
CA SER A 859 35.08 -46.11 67.22
C SER A 859 36.58 -46.09 66.87
N ASP A 860 36.96 -46.38 65.61
CA ASP A 860 38.35 -46.41 65.13
C ASP A 860 38.73 -45.16 64.29
N ASP A 861 38.07 -44.03 64.52
CA ASP A 861 38.16 -42.78 63.72
C ASP A 861 37.91 -42.96 62.21
N THR A 862 37.35 -44.11 61.82
CA THR A 862 36.96 -44.41 60.44
C THR A 862 35.64 -43.72 60.13
N VAL A 863 35.59 -43.02 58.99
CA VAL A 863 34.38 -42.36 58.48
C VAL A 863 33.70 -43.26 57.46
N VAL A 864 32.49 -43.72 57.78
CA VAL A 864 31.64 -44.51 56.87
C VAL A 864 30.63 -43.59 56.21
N SER A 865 30.59 -43.59 54.87
CA SER A 865 29.62 -42.79 54.10
C SER A 865 28.48 -43.68 53.61
N ILE A 866 27.29 -43.50 54.19
CA ILE A 866 26.10 -44.30 53.89
C ILE A 866 25.19 -43.51 52.93
N PRO A 867 24.83 -44.06 51.75
CA PRO A 867 23.84 -43.44 50.88
C PRO A 867 22.50 -43.21 51.61
N ASN A 868 21.88 -42.05 51.43
CA ASN A 868 20.70 -41.67 52.19
C ASN A 868 19.50 -42.59 51.89
N GLY A 869 19.43 -43.19 50.69
CA GLY A 869 18.39 -44.16 50.35
C GLY A 869 18.49 -45.43 51.18
N VAL A 870 19.72 -45.92 51.40
CA VAL A 870 19.99 -47.04 52.31
C VAL A 870 19.65 -46.67 53.75
N LEU A 871 20.00 -45.44 54.17
CA LEU A 871 19.78 -44.98 55.54
C LEU A 871 18.29 -44.82 55.89
N THR A 872 17.47 -44.35 54.94
CA THR A 872 16.02 -44.17 55.15
C THR A 872 15.27 -45.50 55.14
N ALA A 873 15.82 -46.51 54.45
CA ALA A 873 15.30 -47.87 54.46
C ALA A 873 15.75 -48.71 55.67
N ALA A 874 16.74 -48.22 56.44
CA ALA A 874 17.31 -48.93 57.59
C ALA A 874 16.60 -48.61 58.91
N ASN A 875 16.70 -49.52 59.89
CA ASN A 875 16.23 -49.25 61.25
C ASN A 875 17.24 -48.37 61.98
N ILE A 876 16.83 -47.16 62.37
CA ILE A 876 17.67 -46.18 63.04
C ILE A 876 17.25 -46.05 64.50
N SER A 877 18.19 -46.26 65.42
CA SER A 877 18.01 -45.99 66.85
C SER A 877 19.02 -44.94 67.32
N LYS A 878 18.55 -43.97 68.11
CA LYS A 878 19.39 -42.94 68.73
C LYS A 878 19.89 -43.44 70.07
N ILE A 879 21.20 -43.48 70.25
CA ILE A 879 21.84 -43.90 71.50
C ILE A 879 21.99 -42.67 72.39
N HIS A 880 21.38 -42.70 73.56
CA HIS A 880 21.62 -41.71 74.61
C HIS A 880 22.78 -42.20 75.48
N ASP A 881 23.84 -41.38 75.62
CA ASP A 881 24.88 -41.65 76.62
C ASP A 881 24.22 -41.53 78.01
N THR A 882 23.96 -42.67 78.65
CA THR A 882 23.65 -42.70 80.08
C THR A 882 24.92 -42.30 80.82
N ALA A 883 24.88 -41.14 81.48
CA ALA A 883 25.96 -40.67 82.33
C ALA A 883 26.37 -41.77 83.33
N SER A 884 27.65 -42.10 83.35
CA SER A 884 28.28 -42.72 84.51
C SER A 884 28.25 -41.69 85.65
N GLU A 885 27.61 -42.04 86.76
CA GLU A 885 27.83 -41.39 88.06
C GLU A 885 29.31 -41.39 88.46
#